data_AF-A0A8J2N428-F1
#
_entry.id   AF-A0A8J2N428-F1
#
_cell.length_a   1.000
_cell.length_b   1.000
_cell.length_c   1.000
_cell.angle_alpha   90.00
_cell.angle_beta   90.00
_cell.angle_gamma   90.00
#
_symmetry.space_group_name_H-M   'P 1'
#
loop_
_entity.id
_entity.type
_entity.pdbx_description
1 polymer ?
#
loop_
_entity_poly.entity_id
_entity_poly.type
_entity_poly.pdbx_seq_one_letter_code
_entity_poly.pdbx_strand_id
1 'polypeptide(L)'
;MKAVVFKGPGKVVIEDRPIPKIQDAGDIIVKVEKTALCGSELHVFRGHQPSGTDFVMGHEFTGHVHEVGSSIKNFKVGDHVVSPFTTSCGECFYCTHGFSSRCVKCQLFGCPALDGGQAEYVRIPLADSTAVKAPPGIKDEALVLMADIFPTGMFAAKNGFQYSTPEEIKDSVVVLIGCGPVALCALCNITDYKPKHILAVDSVPSRLELAKSLGAEPWNFQTDREGLDKRVKELTDGRGADIVIEVVGLSPALRMGYELIRPWGVISSVGVHNGEIPWTGNEAYNKNVRIQMGRCPVRSVFEDALDSLKRHQDKLGFMADKIMPLSEAVEGYDLFDKMKVQKVVFEAQNLETFDTFSSPSPLHLDLVSVSTTHLLLSASPGHLHNMSSEEPQPGPGQDASRVADQLDRLNIDGEGEVVPRTEEEYAESQLTLRAIVSSKEAGVIIGKAGKNVADLRDETGVRAGVSKVVQGVHDRVLSVTGSLSGIAKAYGLVAKGLLEGAPAMGMGGVIRTDGTHPIRLLISHNQMGTIIGRQGLKIKQIQDASGVRMVAQKEMLPQSTERIVEVQGSPAGIEKAIWEIGKCLIDDHERGYGTVLYNPAVRVQPGAGPVPLSNGGGAPSGGMGGRSYNRTGHGADFSDSPPAFSRRSGSDAASRPPPPTHTEDGEEMQTQNISIPSDMVGCIIGRGGSKISEIRKTSNARISIAKAPHDDTGERMFTITGSASANEKALYLLYENLEAEKMRRSQAQE
;
A
#
# COMPACT_ATOMS: atom_id res chain seq x y z
N MET A 1 29.79 -11.62 17.68
CA MET A 1 28.42 -12.04 17.99
C MET A 1 27.70 -12.39 16.71
N LYS A 2 26.86 -13.42 16.71
CA LYS A 2 25.94 -13.71 15.61
C LYS A 2 24.78 -12.71 15.60
N ALA A 3 24.38 -12.27 14.41
CA ALA A 3 23.29 -11.34 14.21
C ALA A 3 22.60 -11.60 12.87
N VAL A 4 21.28 -11.37 12.82
CA VAL A 4 20.47 -11.40 11.59
C VAL A 4 20.56 -10.02 10.94
N VAL A 5 21.22 -9.95 9.79
CA VAL A 5 21.50 -8.71 9.07
C VAL A 5 20.64 -8.62 7.82
N PHE A 6 19.98 -7.48 7.65
CA PHE A 6 19.23 -7.18 6.43
C PHE A 6 20.17 -6.79 5.28
N LYS A 7 20.02 -7.46 4.13
CA LYS A 7 20.84 -7.23 2.92
C LYS A 7 20.03 -6.77 1.72
N GLY A 8 18.81 -6.31 1.95
CA GLY A 8 17.86 -5.86 0.93
C GLY A 8 16.63 -6.77 0.81
N PRO A 9 15.67 -6.39 -0.06
CA PRO A 9 14.41 -7.11 -0.20
C PRO A 9 14.60 -8.62 -0.44
N GLY A 10 13.85 -9.42 0.30
CA GLY A 10 13.88 -10.89 0.30
C GLY A 10 15.12 -11.50 0.94
N LYS A 11 16.02 -10.69 1.53
CA LYS A 11 17.34 -11.17 1.94
C LYS A 11 17.75 -10.72 3.33
N VAL A 12 17.74 -11.68 4.25
CA VAL A 12 18.45 -11.62 5.53
C VAL A 12 19.55 -12.68 5.56
N VAL A 13 20.63 -12.40 6.26
CA VAL A 13 21.75 -13.33 6.44
C VAL A 13 22.19 -13.33 7.89
N ILE A 14 22.84 -14.41 8.31
CA ILE A 14 23.46 -14.48 9.64
C ILE A 14 24.93 -14.14 9.49
N GLU A 15 25.38 -13.11 10.20
CA GLU A 15 26.76 -12.62 10.14
C GLU A 15 27.37 -12.52 11.54
N ASP A 16 28.70 -12.59 11.59
CA ASP A 16 29.47 -12.20 12.76
C ASP A 16 29.63 -10.67 12.79
N ARG A 17 29.10 -10.03 13.83
CA ARG A 17 29.23 -8.60 14.12
C ARG A 17 30.02 -8.39 15.42
N PRO A 18 30.67 -7.23 15.62
CA PRO A 18 31.21 -6.86 16.92
C PRO A 18 30.11 -6.81 17.99
N ILE A 19 30.42 -7.17 19.24
CA ILE A 19 29.51 -6.88 20.36
C ILE A 19 29.36 -5.35 20.45
N PRO A 20 28.14 -4.81 20.52
CA PRO A 20 27.94 -3.37 20.63
C PRO A 20 28.55 -2.85 21.93
N LYS A 21 29.07 -1.63 21.86
CA LYS A 21 29.65 -0.93 23.02
C LYS A 21 28.70 0.17 23.47
N ILE A 22 28.83 0.56 24.74
CA ILE A 22 28.21 1.78 25.25
C ILE A 22 28.68 2.96 24.39
N GLN A 23 27.74 3.71 23.82
CA GLN A 23 28.01 4.91 23.02
C GLN A 23 27.72 6.16 23.86
N ASP A 24 26.65 6.11 24.64
CA ASP A 24 26.22 7.19 25.53
C ASP A 24 26.10 6.70 26.98
N ALA A 25 26.26 7.62 27.94
CA ALA A 25 26.22 7.28 29.37
C ALA A 25 24.87 6.71 29.84
N GLY A 26 23.79 6.92 29.08
CA GLY A 26 22.44 6.39 29.33
C GLY A 26 22.12 5.09 28.60
N ASP A 27 23.11 4.43 27.99
CA ASP A 27 22.94 3.15 27.31
C ASP A 27 23.06 1.96 28.28
N ILE A 28 22.47 0.83 27.89
CA ILE A 28 22.84 -0.49 28.38
C ILE A 28 23.12 -1.43 27.21
N ILE A 29 24.00 -2.41 27.42
CA ILE A 29 24.14 -3.56 26.52
C ILE A 29 23.42 -4.74 27.16
N VAL A 30 22.59 -5.43 26.39
CA VAL A 30 21.85 -6.62 26.82
C VAL A 30 22.39 -7.82 26.08
N LYS A 31 22.72 -8.89 26.81
CA LYS A 31 22.91 -10.23 26.25
C LYS A 31 21.51 -10.79 25.99
N VAL A 32 21.12 -10.85 24.73
CA VAL A 32 19.77 -11.24 24.31
C VAL A 32 19.57 -12.71 24.66
N GLU A 33 18.44 -13.03 25.28
CA GLU A 33 18.03 -14.40 25.55
C GLU A 33 17.07 -14.89 24.46
N LYS A 34 15.96 -14.16 24.29
CA LYS A 34 14.94 -14.42 23.28
C LYS A 34 14.70 -13.17 22.45
N THR A 35 14.45 -13.35 21.16
CA THR A 35 14.03 -12.29 20.24
C THR A 35 13.01 -12.84 19.27
N ALA A 36 12.03 -12.05 18.87
CA ALA A 36 10.94 -12.52 18.03
C ALA A 36 10.88 -11.79 16.69
N LEU A 37 10.24 -12.46 15.73
CA LEU A 37 9.97 -11.93 14.41
C LEU A 37 8.59 -11.25 14.40
N CYS A 38 8.54 -9.99 13.99
CA CYS A 38 7.28 -9.23 13.91
C CYS A 38 6.78 -9.12 12.46
N GLY A 39 5.46 -9.07 12.28
CA GLY A 39 4.84 -8.86 10.97
C GLY A 39 5.27 -7.55 10.30
N SER A 40 5.55 -6.52 11.10
CA SER A 40 6.03 -5.22 10.61
C SER A 40 7.41 -5.31 9.95
N GLU A 41 8.27 -6.21 10.43
CA GLU A 41 9.59 -6.46 9.85
C GLU A 41 9.49 -7.07 8.45
N LEU A 42 8.40 -7.80 8.17
CA LEU A 42 8.14 -8.31 6.83
C LEU A 42 7.86 -7.20 5.82
N HIS A 43 7.44 -6.00 6.23
CA HIS A 43 7.30 -4.88 5.28
C HIS A 43 8.66 -4.43 4.74
N VAL A 44 9.68 -4.37 5.60
CA VAL A 44 11.06 -4.09 5.20
C VAL A 44 11.64 -5.27 4.42
N PHE A 45 11.46 -6.49 4.95
CA PHE A 45 11.93 -7.71 4.29
C PHE A 45 11.37 -7.86 2.87
N ARG A 46 10.07 -7.61 2.65
CA ARG A 46 9.43 -7.72 1.33
C ARG A 46 9.73 -6.52 0.41
N GLY A 47 10.35 -5.46 0.92
CA GLY A 47 10.55 -4.21 0.18
C GLY A 47 9.31 -3.33 0.04
N HIS A 48 8.23 -3.60 0.79
CA HIS A 48 7.05 -2.74 0.83
C HIS A 48 7.33 -1.41 1.54
N GLN A 49 8.25 -1.41 2.50
CA GLN A 49 8.77 -0.23 3.14
C GLN A 49 10.24 -0.05 2.72
N PRO A 50 10.58 1.01 1.96
CA PRO A 50 11.96 1.32 1.63
C PRO A 50 12.81 1.46 2.89
N SER A 51 14.00 0.87 2.87
CA SER A 51 14.96 0.92 3.97
C SER A 51 16.38 0.77 3.44
N GLY A 52 17.34 1.37 4.15
CA GLY A 52 18.75 1.07 3.93
C GLY A 52 19.06 -0.41 4.23
N THR A 53 20.29 -0.83 3.95
CA THR A 53 20.75 -2.20 4.26
C THR A 53 21.81 -2.19 5.33
N ASP A 54 22.27 -3.38 5.72
CA ASP A 54 23.42 -3.62 6.58
C ASP A 54 23.25 -3.30 8.07
N PHE A 55 22.00 -3.31 8.54
CA PHE A 55 21.67 -3.23 9.98
C PHE A 55 21.15 -4.58 10.49
N VAL A 56 21.26 -4.80 11.80
CA VAL A 56 20.73 -5.97 12.50
C VAL A 56 19.21 -5.84 12.65
N MET A 57 18.45 -6.85 12.25
CA MET A 57 16.98 -6.89 12.36
C MET A 57 16.53 -7.10 13.82
N GLY A 58 15.21 -7.02 14.09
CA GLY A 58 14.65 -7.36 15.39
C GLY A 58 14.29 -6.17 16.25
N HIS A 59 13.04 -6.04 16.63
CA HIS A 59 12.62 -5.06 17.65
C HIS A 59 11.84 -5.66 18.82
N GLU A 60 11.72 -6.98 18.86
CA GLU A 60 11.13 -7.71 19.97
C GLU A 60 12.22 -8.56 20.63
N PHE A 61 12.62 -8.21 21.86
CA PHE A 61 13.67 -8.96 22.55
C PHE A 61 13.62 -8.84 24.07
N THR A 62 14.13 -9.87 24.73
CA THR A 62 14.39 -9.97 26.17
C THR A 62 15.83 -10.42 26.40
N GLY A 63 16.35 -10.21 27.60
CA GLY A 63 17.65 -10.73 27.98
C GLY A 63 18.22 -10.10 29.23
N HIS A 64 19.49 -10.36 29.50
CA HIS A 64 20.16 -9.92 30.71
C HIS A 64 21.09 -8.76 30.44
N VAL A 65 21.05 -7.75 31.30
CA VAL A 65 21.99 -6.61 31.24
C VAL A 65 23.42 -7.13 31.33
N HIS A 66 24.22 -6.84 30.32
CA HIS A 66 25.63 -7.23 30.20
C HIS A 66 26.57 -6.10 30.61
N GLU A 67 26.26 -4.87 30.20
CA GLU A 67 27.05 -3.67 30.48
C GLU A 67 26.12 -2.48 30.72
N VAL A 68 26.50 -1.54 31.58
CA VAL A 68 25.72 -0.33 31.91
C VAL A 68 26.55 0.93 31.68
N GLY A 69 25.94 1.94 31.08
CA GLY A 69 26.51 3.28 30.98
C GLY A 69 26.61 3.98 32.34
N SER A 70 27.48 4.98 32.42
CA SER A 70 27.81 5.65 33.68
C SER A 70 26.69 6.47 34.32
N SER A 71 25.63 6.79 33.57
CA SER A 71 24.46 7.55 34.04
C SER A 71 23.23 6.69 34.33
N ILE A 72 23.32 5.36 34.14
CA ILE A 72 22.25 4.42 34.44
C ILE A 72 21.99 4.33 35.95
N LYS A 73 20.72 4.43 36.34
CA LYS A 73 20.30 4.39 37.75
C LYS A 73 19.42 3.19 38.06
N ASN A 74 18.63 2.72 37.10
CA ASN A 74 17.59 1.73 37.35
C ASN A 74 18.05 0.30 37.09
N PHE A 75 19.17 0.09 36.38
CA PHE A 75 19.65 -1.23 35.96
C PHE A 75 21.05 -1.55 36.47
N LYS A 76 21.31 -2.84 36.70
CA LYS A 76 22.64 -3.39 36.97
C LYS A 76 22.89 -4.65 36.14
N VAL A 77 24.16 -5.00 35.94
CA VAL A 77 24.56 -6.24 35.26
C VAL A 77 23.84 -7.45 35.88
N GLY A 78 23.28 -8.30 35.02
CA GLY A 78 22.50 -9.49 35.39
C GLY A 78 20.99 -9.28 35.48
N ASP A 79 20.48 -8.04 35.58
CA ASP A 79 19.04 -7.78 35.58
C ASP A 79 18.40 -8.32 34.29
N HIS A 80 17.33 -9.11 34.40
CA HIS A 80 16.52 -9.57 33.26
C HIS A 80 15.58 -8.43 32.83
N VAL A 81 15.55 -8.13 31.53
CA VAL A 81 14.80 -7.01 30.97
C VAL A 81 14.03 -7.41 29.71
N VAL A 82 12.98 -6.64 29.41
CA VAL A 82 12.29 -6.58 28.13
C VAL A 82 12.37 -5.15 27.61
N SER A 83 12.61 -5.00 26.30
CA SER A 83 12.67 -3.68 25.66
C SER A 83 11.43 -3.45 24.81
N PRO A 84 10.67 -2.36 25.03
CA PRO A 84 9.75 -1.83 24.02
C PRO A 84 10.46 -1.62 22.68
N PHE A 85 9.75 -1.87 21.58
CA PHE A 85 10.30 -1.80 20.22
C PHE A 85 10.81 -0.41 19.78
N THR A 86 10.53 0.64 20.55
CA THR A 86 11.10 1.98 20.33
C THR A 86 11.65 2.59 21.61
N THR A 87 12.74 3.35 21.48
CA THR A 87 13.29 4.15 22.58
C THR A 87 12.38 5.32 22.97
N SER A 88 12.46 5.73 24.24
CA SER A 88 11.69 6.83 24.80
C SER A 88 12.55 7.60 25.80
N CYS A 89 12.55 8.93 25.76
CA CYS A 89 13.35 9.74 26.69
C CYS A 89 12.73 9.91 28.08
N GLY A 90 11.41 9.79 28.20
CA GLY A 90 10.68 9.93 29.47
C GLY A 90 10.41 11.38 29.91
N GLU A 91 11.02 12.38 29.26
CA GLU A 91 11.01 13.78 29.71
C GLU A 91 10.34 14.76 28.74
N CYS A 92 10.25 14.44 27.44
CA CYS A 92 9.68 15.36 26.45
C CYS A 92 8.14 15.44 26.56
N PHE A 93 7.54 16.47 25.94
CA PHE A 93 6.08 16.66 25.87
C PHE A 93 5.32 15.36 25.58
N TYR A 94 5.69 14.65 24.52
CA TYR A 94 5.03 13.40 24.16
C TYR A 94 5.17 12.30 25.22
N CYS A 95 6.33 12.15 25.86
CA CYS A 95 6.53 11.13 26.88
C CYS A 95 5.71 11.41 28.14
N THR A 96 5.71 12.66 28.61
CA THR A 96 5.02 13.07 29.85
C THR A 96 3.49 13.08 29.70
N HIS A 97 2.98 13.08 28.46
CA HIS A 97 1.54 13.06 28.17
C HIS A 97 1.04 11.67 27.71
N GLY A 98 1.86 10.61 27.81
CA GLY A 98 1.43 9.25 27.47
C GLY A 98 1.47 8.92 25.96
N PHE A 99 2.21 9.70 25.17
CA PHE A 99 2.40 9.52 23.72
C PHE A 99 3.82 9.08 23.38
N SER A 100 4.38 8.13 24.16
CA SER A 100 5.77 7.68 24.03
C SER A 100 6.17 7.24 22.60
N SER A 101 5.23 6.76 21.79
CA SER A 101 5.47 6.42 20.38
C SER A 101 5.83 7.61 19.49
N ARG A 102 5.75 8.85 19.98
CA ARG A 102 6.19 10.06 19.28
C ARG A 102 7.21 10.85 20.09
N CYS A 103 7.96 10.18 20.96
CA CYS A 103 9.10 10.79 21.64
C CYS A 103 10.03 11.49 20.64
N VAL A 104 10.52 12.68 21.00
CA VAL A 104 11.42 13.47 20.12
C VAL A 104 12.81 12.84 19.95
N LYS A 105 13.21 11.95 20.87
CA LYS A 105 14.44 11.15 20.80
C LYS A 105 14.14 9.67 20.43
N CYS A 106 12.95 9.40 19.88
CA CYS A 106 12.51 8.05 19.56
C CYS A 106 13.35 7.44 18.43
N GLN A 107 13.88 6.25 18.67
CA GLN A 107 14.52 5.39 17.68
C GLN A 107 13.79 4.05 17.64
N LEU A 108 13.67 3.47 16.45
CA LEU A 108 13.11 2.14 16.23
C LEU A 108 14.26 1.14 16.22
N PHE A 109 14.17 0.07 17.01
CA PHE A 109 15.13 -1.04 16.90
C PHE A 109 14.97 -1.75 15.55
N GLY A 110 16.07 -2.26 15.00
CA GLY A 110 16.01 -2.97 13.73
C GLY A 110 15.80 -2.05 12.54
N CYS A 111 16.51 -0.93 12.49
CA CYS A 111 16.54 -0.04 11.33
C CYS A 111 17.95 0.56 11.13
N PRO A 112 18.23 1.25 10.00
CA PRO A 112 19.56 1.81 9.74
C PRO A 112 20.07 2.77 10.82
N ALA A 113 19.17 3.43 11.57
CA ALA A 113 19.54 4.35 12.63
C ALA A 113 19.84 3.67 13.98
N LEU A 114 19.37 2.43 14.19
CA LEU A 114 19.56 1.68 15.42
C LEU A 114 19.41 0.17 15.16
N ASP A 115 20.51 -0.55 15.36
CA ASP A 115 20.54 -2.01 15.28
C ASP A 115 19.52 -2.67 16.20
N GLY A 116 18.98 -3.80 15.74
CA GLY A 116 17.95 -4.57 16.41
C GLY A 116 18.45 -5.68 17.32
N GLY A 117 17.49 -6.41 17.89
CA GLY A 117 17.68 -7.46 18.88
C GLY A 117 17.74 -8.89 18.33
N GLN A 118 17.63 -9.12 17.02
CA GLN A 118 17.88 -10.44 16.41
C GLN A 118 19.39 -10.71 16.32
N ALA A 119 20.05 -10.70 17.48
CA ALA A 119 21.48 -10.88 17.68
C ALA A 119 21.75 -11.43 19.07
N GLU A 120 22.97 -11.90 19.34
CA GLU A 120 23.35 -12.35 20.69
C GLU A 120 23.47 -11.19 21.70
N TYR A 121 23.73 -9.96 21.23
CA TYR A 121 23.79 -8.76 22.05
C TYR A 121 23.15 -7.57 21.34
N VAL A 122 22.55 -6.65 22.12
CA VAL A 122 21.89 -5.44 21.60
C VAL A 122 22.16 -4.25 22.52
N ARG A 123 22.30 -3.06 21.94
CA ARG A 123 22.41 -1.80 22.68
C ARG A 123 21.02 -1.19 22.83
N ILE A 124 20.65 -0.82 24.05
CA ILE A 124 19.42 -0.07 24.34
C ILE A 124 19.81 1.35 24.77
N PRO A 125 19.58 2.36 23.91
CA PRO A 125 19.72 3.77 24.30
C PRO A 125 18.62 4.22 25.26
N LEU A 126 18.89 5.28 26.03
CA LEU A 126 17.92 5.87 26.96
C LEU A 126 17.29 4.81 27.89
N ALA A 127 18.14 3.92 28.42
CA ALA A 127 17.68 2.66 28.97
C ALA A 127 16.77 2.83 30.20
N ASP A 128 17.08 3.80 31.08
CA ASP A 128 16.31 4.08 32.30
C ASP A 128 14.83 4.40 32.03
N SER A 129 14.49 4.94 30.85
CA SER A 129 13.12 5.28 30.44
C SER A 129 12.57 4.36 29.34
N THR A 130 13.43 3.62 28.64
CA THR A 130 13.05 2.67 27.58
C THR A 130 12.86 1.26 28.09
N ALA A 131 13.88 0.65 28.70
CA ALA A 131 13.83 -0.75 29.10
C ALA A 131 12.92 -0.94 30.33
N VAL A 132 12.40 -2.16 30.49
CA VAL A 132 11.64 -2.55 31.67
C VAL A 132 12.25 -3.82 32.24
N LYS A 133 12.42 -3.87 33.57
CA LYS A 133 12.81 -5.14 34.22
C LYS A 133 11.73 -6.17 33.99
N ALA A 134 12.14 -7.42 33.76
CA ALA A 134 11.24 -8.55 33.62
C ALA A 134 10.25 -8.57 34.80
N PRO A 135 8.95 -8.32 34.56
CA PRO A 135 8.00 -8.21 35.65
C PRO A 135 7.75 -9.58 36.29
N PRO A 136 7.52 -9.65 37.61
CA PRO A 136 7.23 -10.92 38.27
C PRO A 136 5.90 -11.51 37.77
N GLY A 137 5.84 -12.84 37.68
CA GLY A 137 4.62 -13.58 37.36
C GLY A 137 4.27 -13.66 35.87
N ILE A 138 5.18 -13.28 34.97
CA ILE A 138 5.07 -13.52 33.53
C ILE A 138 5.98 -14.70 33.17
N LYS A 139 5.46 -15.67 32.42
CA LYS A 139 6.27 -16.77 31.85
C LYS A 139 7.28 -16.22 30.85
N ASP A 140 8.48 -16.79 30.81
CA ASP A 140 9.58 -16.29 29.97
C ASP A 140 9.20 -16.27 28.48
N GLU A 141 8.41 -17.24 28.01
CA GLU A 141 7.92 -17.30 26.62
C GLU A 141 6.91 -16.19 26.30
N ALA A 142 6.18 -15.71 27.30
CA ALA A 142 5.21 -14.63 27.14
C ALA A 142 5.83 -13.24 27.31
N LEU A 143 6.99 -13.14 27.97
CA LEU A 143 7.66 -11.87 28.23
C LEU A 143 8.04 -11.12 26.95
N VAL A 144 8.51 -11.84 25.92
CA VAL A 144 8.88 -11.22 24.63
C VAL A 144 7.70 -10.52 23.94
N LEU A 145 6.46 -10.94 24.23
CA LEU A 145 5.25 -10.31 23.68
C LEU A 145 5.04 -8.89 24.23
N MET A 146 5.63 -8.57 25.39
CA MET A 146 5.59 -7.24 26.01
C MET A 146 6.52 -6.23 25.32
N ALA A 147 7.39 -6.67 24.42
CA ALA A 147 8.22 -5.78 23.62
C ALA A 147 7.39 -4.99 22.58
N ASP A 148 6.34 -5.60 22.03
CA ASP A 148 5.47 -4.99 21.00
C ASP A 148 4.03 -5.51 21.04
N ILE A 149 3.81 -6.74 20.56
CA ILE A 149 2.48 -7.12 20.07
C ILE A 149 1.39 -7.15 21.13
N PHE A 150 1.72 -7.48 22.40
CA PHE A 150 0.73 -7.50 23.47
C PHE A 150 0.32 -6.07 23.89
N PRO A 151 1.26 -5.15 24.20
CA PRO A 151 0.96 -3.72 24.35
C PRO A 151 0.26 -3.10 23.14
N THR A 152 0.64 -3.47 21.92
CA THR A 152 -0.03 -2.99 20.69
C THR A 152 -1.49 -3.45 20.63
N GLY A 153 -1.78 -4.70 21.03
CA GLY A 153 -3.14 -5.20 21.20
C GLY A 153 -3.93 -4.45 22.28
N MET A 154 -3.31 -4.14 23.43
CA MET A 154 -3.91 -3.30 24.47
C MET A 154 -4.23 -1.90 23.96
N PHE A 155 -3.30 -1.26 23.25
CA PHE A 155 -3.52 0.06 22.66
C PHE A 155 -4.68 0.07 21.67
N ALA A 156 -4.79 -0.95 20.81
CA ALA A 156 -5.90 -1.12 19.88
C ALA A 156 -7.26 -1.22 20.60
N ALA A 157 -7.33 -2.05 21.65
CA ALA A 157 -8.54 -2.19 22.46
C ALA A 157 -8.89 -0.87 23.16
N LYS A 158 -7.94 -0.25 23.85
CA LYS A 158 -8.13 1.02 24.59
C LYS A 158 -8.65 2.13 23.68
N ASN A 159 -8.09 2.27 22.48
CA ASN A 159 -8.56 3.25 21.49
C ASN A 159 -10.02 3.02 21.06
N GLY A 160 -10.43 1.76 20.92
CA GLY A 160 -11.80 1.39 20.56
C GLY A 160 -12.81 1.73 21.66
N PHE A 161 -12.45 1.47 22.92
CA PHE A 161 -13.38 1.57 24.05
C PHE A 161 -13.33 2.89 24.82
N GLN A 162 -12.30 3.74 24.66
CA GLN A 162 -12.11 4.94 25.50
C GLN A 162 -13.25 5.97 25.47
N TYR A 163 -14.11 5.92 24.44
CA TYR A 163 -15.24 6.84 24.29
C TYR A 163 -16.58 6.22 24.69
N SER A 164 -16.59 5.00 25.21
CA SER A 164 -17.80 4.27 25.58
C SER A 164 -17.96 4.20 27.10
N THR A 165 -19.20 4.34 27.56
CA THR A 165 -19.53 4.07 28.97
C THR A 165 -19.55 2.57 29.25
N PRO A 166 -19.37 2.12 30.51
CA PRO A 166 -19.45 0.70 30.86
C PRO A 166 -20.75 0.01 30.40
N GLU A 167 -21.87 0.75 30.37
CA GLU A 167 -23.16 0.28 29.86
C GLU A 167 -23.13 0.11 28.34
N GLU A 168 -22.65 1.12 27.60
CA GLU A 168 -22.50 1.05 26.14
C GLU A 168 -21.60 -0.10 25.72
N ILE A 169 -20.52 -0.36 26.47
CA ILE A 169 -19.60 -1.46 26.20
C ILE A 169 -20.34 -2.80 26.28
N LYS A 170 -21.13 -3.04 27.33
CA LYS A 170 -21.87 -4.32 27.50
C LYS A 170 -22.88 -4.58 26.40
N ASP A 171 -23.36 -3.52 25.73
CA ASP A 171 -24.28 -3.62 24.60
C ASP A 171 -23.59 -3.56 23.23
N SER A 172 -22.28 -3.31 23.21
CA SER A 172 -21.52 -3.08 21.98
C SER A 172 -21.26 -4.34 21.15
N VAL A 173 -21.29 -4.17 19.84
CA VAL A 173 -20.81 -5.16 18.87
C VAL A 173 -19.46 -4.70 18.31
N VAL A 174 -18.45 -5.55 18.53
CA VAL A 174 -17.07 -5.29 18.13
C VAL A 174 -16.70 -6.17 16.94
N VAL A 175 -16.10 -5.56 15.91
CA VAL A 175 -15.51 -6.29 14.78
C VAL A 175 -13.99 -6.11 14.81
N LEU A 176 -13.27 -7.22 14.99
CA LEU A 176 -11.82 -7.29 14.92
C LEU A 176 -11.42 -7.80 13.52
N ILE A 177 -10.78 -6.94 12.73
CA ILE A 177 -10.31 -7.24 11.37
C ILE A 177 -8.84 -7.63 11.42
N GLY A 178 -8.56 -8.86 10.98
CA GLY A 178 -7.30 -9.57 11.12
C GLY A 178 -7.32 -10.53 12.31
N CYS A 179 -6.68 -11.69 12.16
CA CYS A 179 -6.44 -12.69 13.21
C CYS A 179 -4.94 -13.08 13.29
N GLY A 180 -4.06 -12.15 12.91
CA GLY A 180 -2.61 -12.26 13.13
C GLY A 180 -2.20 -12.12 14.60
N PRO A 181 -0.91 -12.19 14.94
CA PRO A 181 -0.44 -12.18 16.32
C PRO A 181 -0.93 -10.99 17.15
N VAL A 182 -0.79 -9.77 16.62
CA VAL A 182 -1.27 -8.53 17.28
C VAL A 182 -2.78 -8.57 17.49
N ALA A 183 -3.54 -9.10 16.53
CA ALA A 183 -5.00 -9.16 16.63
C ALA A 183 -5.46 -10.15 17.71
N LEU A 184 -4.78 -11.30 17.84
CA LEU A 184 -5.09 -12.26 18.92
C LEU A 184 -4.72 -11.69 20.29
N CYS A 185 -3.64 -10.90 20.40
CA CYS A 185 -3.37 -10.12 21.61
C CYS A 185 -4.44 -9.05 21.86
N ALA A 186 -4.90 -8.34 20.81
CA ALA A 186 -5.99 -7.37 20.93
C ALA A 186 -7.26 -8.06 21.41
N LEU A 187 -7.58 -9.25 20.90
CA LEU A 187 -8.74 -10.03 21.32
C LEU A 187 -8.72 -10.34 22.82
N CYS A 188 -7.59 -10.78 23.38
CA CYS A 188 -7.46 -10.97 24.83
C CYS A 188 -7.81 -9.68 25.59
N ASN A 189 -7.28 -8.53 25.15
CA ASN A 189 -7.56 -7.23 25.78
C ASN A 189 -9.02 -6.79 25.58
N ILE A 190 -9.64 -7.07 24.43
CA ILE A 190 -11.05 -6.79 24.15
C ILE A 190 -11.95 -7.59 25.11
N THR A 191 -11.62 -8.85 25.41
CA THR A 191 -12.44 -9.67 26.32
C THR A 191 -12.52 -9.12 27.75
N ASP A 192 -11.52 -8.35 28.21
CA ASP A 192 -11.55 -7.70 29.52
C ASP A 192 -12.66 -6.63 29.61
N TYR A 193 -13.05 -6.02 28.48
CA TYR A 193 -14.14 -5.05 28.40
C TYR A 193 -15.53 -5.70 28.39
N LYS A 194 -15.62 -7.01 28.11
CA LYS A 194 -16.88 -7.78 28.06
C LYS A 194 -17.96 -7.17 27.14
N PRO A 195 -17.64 -6.88 25.87
CA PRO A 195 -18.66 -6.45 24.91
C PRO A 195 -19.70 -7.54 24.66
N LYS A 196 -20.87 -7.15 24.14
CA LYS A 196 -21.98 -8.08 23.86
C LYS A 196 -21.59 -9.16 22.86
N HIS A 197 -20.91 -8.74 21.78
CA HIS A 197 -20.44 -9.62 20.71
C HIS A 197 -19.07 -9.17 20.21
N ILE A 198 -18.24 -10.14 19.87
CA ILE A 198 -16.94 -9.93 19.21
C ILE A 198 -16.93 -10.81 17.97
N LEU A 199 -16.77 -10.21 16.79
CA LEU A 199 -16.57 -10.93 15.54
C LEU A 199 -15.10 -10.78 15.13
N ALA A 200 -14.43 -11.89 14.87
CA ALA A 200 -13.05 -11.90 14.39
C ALA A 200 -13.02 -12.27 12.92
N VAL A 201 -12.46 -11.40 12.07
CA VAL A 201 -12.55 -11.48 10.62
C VAL A 201 -11.16 -11.72 10.03
N ASP A 202 -10.98 -12.79 9.25
CA ASP A 202 -9.73 -13.11 8.55
C ASP A 202 -10.03 -14.00 7.32
N SER A 203 -9.04 -14.27 6.49
CA SER A 203 -9.15 -15.22 5.37
C SER A 203 -8.59 -16.60 5.70
N VAL A 204 -7.76 -16.72 6.75
CA VAL A 204 -7.04 -17.94 7.11
C VAL A 204 -7.79 -18.75 8.16
N PRO A 205 -8.28 -19.97 7.84
CA PRO A 205 -9.09 -20.76 8.76
C PRO A 205 -8.40 -21.10 10.09
N SER A 206 -7.11 -21.42 10.10
CA SER A 206 -6.39 -21.75 11.33
C SER A 206 -6.31 -20.57 12.30
N ARG A 207 -6.20 -19.33 11.80
CA ARG A 207 -6.22 -18.12 12.63
C ARG A 207 -7.60 -17.84 13.21
N LEU A 208 -8.65 -18.13 12.44
CA LEU A 208 -10.04 -18.02 12.89
C LEU A 208 -10.37 -19.00 14.01
N GLU A 209 -9.87 -20.24 13.94
CA GLU A 209 -10.05 -21.21 15.05
C GLU A 209 -9.33 -20.76 16.33
N LEU A 210 -8.16 -20.13 16.22
CA LEU A 210 -7.49 -19.52 17.38
C LEU A 210 -8.34 -18.37 17.95
N ALA A 211 -8.84 -17.47 17.12
CA ALA A 211 -9.71 -16.37 17.57
C ALA A 211 -10.99 -16.90 18.26
N LYS A 212 -11.57 -17.98 17.73
CA LYS A 212 -12.70 -18.68 18.36
C LYS A 212 -12.36 -19.21 19.73
N SER A 213 -11.21 -19.84 19.89
CA SER A 213 -10.74 -20.35 21.19
C SER A 213 -10.55 -19.25 22.25
N LEU A 214 -10.32 -18.01 21.80
CA LEU A 214 -10.18 -16.82 22.65
C LEU A 214 -11.52 -16.09 22.92
N GLY A 215 -12.64 -16.59 22.38
CA GLY A 215 -13.98 -16.10 22.69
C GLY A 215 -14.61 -15.18 21.64
N ALA A 216 -14.06 -15.09 20.42
CA ALA A 216 -14.69 -14.39 19.31
C ALA A 216 -15.55 -15.33 18.45
N GLU A 217 -16.55 -14.77 17.76
CA GLU A 217 -17.23 -15.43 16.64
C GLU A 217 -16.35 -15.31 15.39
N PRO A 218 -15.78 -16.41 14.86
CA PRO A 218 -14.91 -16.35 13.70
C PRO A 218 -15.70 -16.13 12.40
N TRP A 219 -15.16 -15.30 11.50
CA TRP A 219 -15.78 -15.02 10.22
C TRP A 219 -14.76 -15.00 9.08
N ASN A 220 -14.97 -15.86 8.07
CA ASN A 220 -14.16 -15.82 6.85
C ASN A 220 -14.82 -14.93 5.79
N PHE A 221 -14.26 -13.74 5.59
CA PHE A 221 -14.83 -12.75 4.66
C PHE A 221 -14.66 -13.14 3.18
N GLN A 222 -13.70 -14.01 2.84
CA GLN A 222 -13.53 -14.48 1.45
C GLN A 222 -14.63 -15.45 1.04
N THR A 223 -15.14 -16.24 1.97
CA THR A 223 -16.21 -17.21 1.69
C THR A 223 -17.60 -16.63 1.89
N ASP A 224 -17.77 -15.66 2.80
CA ASP A 224 -19.09 -15.09 3.11
C ASP A 224 -19.04 -13.61 3.53
N ARG A 225 -18.68 -12.70 2.61
CA ARG A 225 -18.68 -11.25 2.89
C ARG A 225 -20.08 -10.69 3.19
N GLU A 226 -21.09 -11.13 2.45
CA GLU A 226 -22.47 -10.64 2.60
C GLU A 226 -23.08 -11.10 3.93
N GLY A 227 -22.79 -12.32 4.37
CA GLY A 227 -23.20 -12.81 5.67
C GLY A 227 -22.58 -12.02 6.81
N LEU A 228 -21.33 -11.54 6.68
CA LEU A 228 -20.71 -10.66 7.69
C LEU A 228 -21.52 -9.39 7.88
N ASP A 229 -21.90 -8.73 6.78
CA ASP A 229 -22.72 -7.51 6.82
C ASP A 229 -24.08 -7.78 7.48
N LYS A 230 -24.72 -8.89 7.12
CA LYS A 230 -26.01 -9.29 7.69
C LYS A 230 -25.87 -9.58 9.18
N ARG A 231 -24.85 -10.34 9.58
CA ARG A 231 -24.61 -10.71 10.97
C ARG A 231 -24.36 -9.47 11.83
N VAL A 232 -23.53 -8.55 11.38
CA VAL A 232 -23.27 -7.29 12.10
C VAL A 232 -24.56 -6.48 12.23
N LYS A 233 -25.38 -6.38 11.17
CA LYS A 233 -26.67 -5.68 11.22
C LYS A 233 -27.68 -6.37 12.13
N GLU A 234 -27.78 -7.70 12.09
CA GLU A 234 -28.67 -8.49 12.96
C GLU A 234 -28.35 -8.28 14.44
N LEU A 235 -27.07 -8.22 14.79
CA LEU A 235 -26.62 -8.00 16.16
C LEU A 235 -26.82 -6.55 16.65
N THR A 236 -27.12 -5.62 15.74
CA THR A 236 -27.13 -4.17 16.01
C THR A 236 -28.42 -3.46 15.59
N ASP A 237 -29.49 -4.21 15.30
CA ASP A 237 -30.76 -3.69 14.79
C ASP A 237 -30.59 -2.83 13.53
N GLY A 238 -29.69 -3.26 12.64
CA GLY A 238 -29.40 -2.61 11.36
C GLY A 238 -28.42 -1.44 11.42
N ARG A 239 -27.93 -1.06 12.60
CA ARG A 239 -27.06 0.13 12.77
C ARG A 239 -25.66 -0.07 12.19
N GLY A 240 -25.08 -1.26 12.32
CA GLY A 240 -23.65 -1.51 12.10
C GLY A 240 -22.88 -1.63 13.41
N ALA A 241 -21.63 -2.10 13.34
CA ALA A 241 -20.77 -2.33 14.50
C ALA A 241 -20.50 -1.04 15.28
N ASP A 242 -20.46 -1.11 16.61
CA ASP A 242 -20.17 0.05 17.47
C ASP A 242 -18.68 0.39 17.45
N ILE A 243 -17.83 -0.64 17.40
CA ILE A 243 -16.37 -0.53 17.40
C ILE A 243 -15.80 -1.47 16.33
N VAL A 244 -14.87 -0.95 15.54
CA VAL A 244 -14.03 -1.74 14.65
C VAL A 244 -12.58 -1.60 15.09
N ILE A 245 -11.89 -2.72 15.25
CA ILE A 245 -10.45 -2.78 15.52
C ILE A 245 -9.77 -3.41 14.31
N GLU A 246 -8.94 -2.66 13.62
CA GLU A 246 -8.29 -3.04 12.37
C GLU A 246 -6.77 -3.19 12.59
N VAL A 247 -6.25 -4.38 12.29
CA VAL A 247 -4.89 -4.80 12.65
C VAL A 247 -4.14 -5.42 11.46
N VAL A 248 -4.57 -5.11 10.23
CA VAL A 248 -4.03 -5.67 8.98
C VAL A 248 -3.11 -4.67 8.27
N GLY A 249 -3.47 -3.38 8.21
CA GLY A 249 -2.67 -2.34 7.57
C GLY A 249 -2.87 -2.24 6.05
N LEU A 250 -3.99 -2.76 5.53
CA LEU A 250 -4.32 -2.70 4.10
C LEU A 250 -5.55 -1.84 3.85
N SER A 251 -5.54 -1.03 2.79
CA SER A 251 -6.68 -0.18 2.41
C SER A 251 -8.00 -0.96 2.27
N PRO A 252 -8.07 -2.17 1.68
CA PRO A 252 -9.31 -2.96 1.66
C PRO A 252 -9.82 -3.38 3.05
N ALA A 253 -8.92 -3.67 4.00
CA ALA A 253 -9.30 -4.02 5.38
C ALA A 253 -9.86 -2.79 6.10
N LEU A 254 -9.22 -1.63 5.93
CA LEU A 254 -9.68 -0.37 6.49
C LEU A 254 -11.01 0.08 5.86
N ARG A 255 -11.21 -0.14 4.55
CA ARG A 255 -12.50 0.08 3.85
C ARG A 255 -13.60 -0.78 4.46
N MET A 256 -13.35 -2.08 4.62
CA MET A 256 -14.31 -2.99 5.22
C MET A 256 -14.69 -2.54 6.63
N GLY A 257 -13.72 -2.09 7.43
CA GLY A 257 -13.98 -1.49 8.72
C GLY A 257 -14.90 -0.27 8.65
N TYR A 258 -14.63 0.64 7.71
CA TYR A 258 -15.50 1.78 7.45
C TYR A 258 -16.90 1.37 6.98
N GLU A 259 -17.07 0.31 6.19
CA GLU A 259 -18.38 -0.15 5.74
C GLU A 259 -19.22 -0.73 6.88
N LEU A 260 -18.58 -1.54 7.74
CA LEU A 260 -19.22 -2.23 8.85
C LEU A 260 -19.56 -1.32 10.04
N ILE A 261 -18.82 -0.23 10.24
CA ILE A 261 -19.05 0.68 11.37
C ILE A 261 -20.36 1.46 11.21
N ARG A 262 -21.11 1.60 12.30
CA ARG A 262 -22.28 2.48 12.37
C ARG A 262 -21.88 3.96 12.36
N PRO A 263 -22.82 4.88 12.04
CA PRO A 263 -22.63 6.29 12.33
C PRO A 263 -22.29 6.52 13.82
N TRP A 264 -21.38 7.47 14.09
CA TRP A 264 -20.83 7.74 15.43
C TRP A 264 -20.09 6.56 16.09
N GLY A 265 -19.71 5.53 15.34
CA GLY A 265 -18.86 4.45 15.82
C GLY A 265 -17.38 4.83 15.85
N VAL A 266 -16.56 3.93 16.40
CA VAL A 266 -15.11 4.11 16.57
C VAL A 266 -14.34 3.07 15.75
N ILE A 267 -13.39 3.54 14.94
CA ILE A 267 -12.39 2.69 14.30
C ILE A 267 -11.05 2.90 15.02
N SER A 268 -10.52 1.85 15.64
CA SER A 268 -9.11 1.80 16.05
C SER A 268 -8.31 1.03 15.02
N SER A 269 -7.39 1.70 14.34
CA SER A 269 -6.51 1.08 13.34
C SER A 269 -5.06 1.14 13.79
N VAL A 270 -4.48 -0.02 14.07
CA VAL A 270 -3.05 -0.14 14.46
C VAL A 270 -2.22 -0.90 13.41
N GLY A 271 -2.87 -1.35 12.33
CA GLY A 271 -2.18 -1.88 11.15
C GLY A 271 -1.31 -0.80 10.49
N VAL A 272 -0.18 -1.22 9.91
CA VAL A 272 0.76 -0.30 9.26
C VAL A 272 0.25 0.05 7.85
N HIS A 273 -0.41 1.20 7.71
CA HIS A 273 -0.92 1.70 6.43
C HIS A 273 0.12 2.52 5.68
N ASN A 274 0.35 2.19 4.40
CA ASN A 274 1.19 2.95 3.46
C ASN A 274 0.40 3.59 2.30
N GLY A 275 -0.90 3.32 2.21
CA GLY A 275 -1.79 3.81 1.16
C GLY A 275 -2.71 4.94 1.61
N GLU A 276 -3.53 5.44 0.68
CA GLU A 276 -4.55 6.43 0.98
C GLU A 276 -5.67 5.85 1.86
N ILE A 277 -6.33 6.74 2.60
CA ILE A 277 -7.54 6.42 3.36
C ILE A 277 -8.66 6.04 2.37
N PRO A 278 -9.28 4.86 2.51
CA PRO A 278 -10.17 4.30 1.49
C PRO A 278 -11.61 4.80 1.59
N TRP A 279 -11.79 6.09 1.89
CA TRP A 279 -13.07 6.77 1.82
C TRP A 279 -12.85 8.26 1.62
N THR A 280 -13.85 8.91 1.05
CA THR A 280 -13.86 10.35 0.80
C THR A 280 -14.19 11.15 2.06
N GLY A 281 -13.88 12.45 2.05
CA GLY A 281 -14.33 13.36 3.10
C GLY A 281 -15.86 13.40 3.25
N ASN A 282 -16.62 13.24 2.16
CA ASN A 282 -18.08 13.21 2.19
C ASN A 282 -18.60 11.95 2.90
N GLU A 283 -18.01 10.79 2.59
CA GLU A 283 -18.29 9.53 3.28
C GLU A 283 -17.99 9.64 4.79
N ALA A 284 -16.85 10.21 5.18
CA ALA A 284 -16.54 10.44 6.59
C ALA A 284 -17.55 11.39 7.27
N TYR A 285 -17.89 12.50 6.60
CA TYR A 285 -18.84 13.49 7.08
C TYR A 285 -20.22 12.87 7.36
N ASN A 286 -20.72 12.03 6.46
CA ASN A 286 -22.04 11.41 6.60
C ASN A 286 -22.12 10.38 7.74
N LYS A 287 -20.99 9.79 8.16
CA LYS A 287 -20.97 8.82 9.27
C LYS A 287 -20.64 9.43 10.62
N ASN A 288 -20.06 10.63 10.70
CA ASN A 288 -19.50 11.16 11.96
C ASN A 288 -18.58 10.14 12.66
N VAL A 289 -17.81 9.38 11.87
CA VAL A 289 -16.97 8.29 12.37
C VAL A 289 -15.78 8.88 13.14
N ARG A 290 -15.44 8.27 14.27
CA ARG A 290 -14.17 8.54 14.95
C ARG A 290 -13.14 7.54 14.50
N ILE A 291 -11.96 8.00 14.15
CA ILE A 291 -10.83 7.13 13.81
C ILE A 291 -9.61 7.50 14.64
N GLN A 292 -9.02 6.49 15.27
CA GLN A 292 -7.72 6.59 15.91
C GLN A 292 -6.77 5.63 15.21
N MET A 293 -5.69 6.17 14.63
CA MET A 293 -4.68 5.40 13.91
C MET A 293 -3.27 5.70 14.38
N GLY A 294 -2.39 4.69 14.35
CA GLY A 294 -0.95 4.89 14.49
C GLY A 294 -0.22 3.92 15.41
N ARG A 295 1.07 4.18 15.58
CA ARG A 295 2.02 3.36 16.34
C ARG A 295 1.71 3.35 17.85
N CYS A 296 1.71 2.15 18.45
CA CYS A 296 1.51 1.94 19.89
C CYS A 296 2.56 2.67 20.74
N PRO A 297 2.16 3.50 21.73
CA PRO A 297 3.05 4.07 22.73
C PRO A 297 3.31 3.06 23.86
N VAL A 298 4.09 2.02 23.57
CA VAL A 298 4.28 0.85 24.47
C VAL A 298 4.61 1.26 25.90
N ARG A 299 5.58 2.17 26.12
CA ARG A 299 5.92 2.63 27.48
C ARG A 299 4.76 3.27 28.21
N SER A 300 3.83 3.89 27.49
CA SER A 300 2.67 4.57 28.06
C SER A 300 1.51 3.62 28.37
N VAL A 301 1.46 2.44 27.75
CA VAL A 301 0.43 1.42 28.01
C VAL A 301 0.99 0.17 28.69
N PHE A 302 2.28 0.18 29.07
CA PHE A 302 2.99 -1.02 29.50
C PHE A 302 2.37 -1.66 30.74
N GLU A 303 2.03 -0.87 31.75
CA GLU A 303 1.45 -1.39 33.01
C GLU A 303 0.04 -1.96 32.79
N ASP A 304 -0.81 -1.25 32.03
CA ASP A 304 -2.15 -1.73 31.65
C ASP A 304 -2.04 -3.07 30.88
N ALA A 305 -1.11 -3.14 29.92
CA ALA A 305 -0.84 -4.32 29.13
C ALA A 305 -0.27 -5.46 29.99
N LEU A 306 0.63 -5.17 30.91
CA LEU A 306 1.22 -6.16 31.81
C LEU A 306 0.14 -6.82 32.68
N ASP A 307 -0.75 -6.02 33.26
CA ASP A 307 -1.81 -6.55 34.10
C ASP A 307 -2.82 -7.39 33.31
N SER A 308 -3.09 -7.04 32.05
CA SER A 308 -3.89 -7.90 31.17
C SER A 308 -3.14 -9.18 30.78
N LEU A 309 -1.84 -9.10 30.47
CA LEU A 309 -1.05 -10.29 30.13
C LEU A 309 -1.01 -11.29 31.28
N LYS A 310 -0.87 -10.83 32.53
CA LYS A 310 -0.93 -11.71 33.72
C LYS A 310 -2.21 -12.55 33.75
N ARG A 311 -3.35 -11.99 33.31
CA ARG A 311 -4.65 -12.66 33.26
C ARG A 311 -4.81 -13.62 32.08
N HIS A 312 -4.13 -13.36 30.96
CA HIS A 312 -4.38 -14.06 29.69
C HIS A 312 -3.21 -14.89 29.17
N GLN A 313 -2.01 -14.83 29.78
CA GLN A 313 -0.81 -15.52 29.30
C GLN A 313 -1.01 -17.03 29.10
N ASP A 314 -1.86 -17.68 29.90
CA ASP A 314 -2.17 -19.11 29.76
C ASP A 314 -2.92 -19.45 28.47
N LYS A 315 -3.58 -18.47 27.85
CA LYS A 315 -4.29 -18.63 26.57
C LYS A 315 -3.39 -18.40 25.36
N LEU A 316 -2.18 -17.89 25.56
CA LEU A 316 -1.27 -17.47 24.49
C LEU A 316 -0.12 -18.45 24.23
N GLY A 317 -0.22 -19.69 24.74
CA GLY A 317 0.81 -20.71 24.54
C GLY A 317 1.21 -20.92 23.08
N PHE A 318 0.24 -20.80 22.16
CA PHE A 318 0.48 -20.94 20.73
C PHE A 318 1.42 -19.88 20.13
N MET A 319 1.65 -18.75 20.82
CA MET A 319 2.62 -17.73 20.40
C MET A 319 4.07 -18.20 20.56
N ALA A 320 4.28 -19.31 21.29
CA ALA A 320 5.56 -19.92 21.54
C ALA A 320 5.72 -21.30 20.87
N ASP A 321 4.82 -21.68 19.94
CA ASP A 321 4.86 -22.99 19.28
C ASP A 321 6.08 -23.19 18.36
N LYS A 322 6.66 -22.08 17.86
CA LYS A 322 7.86 -22.10 17.02
C LYS A 322 8.97 -21.30 17.66
N ILE A 323 9.67 -21.95 18.60
CA ILE A 323 10.96 -21.51 19.12
C ILE A 323 12.06 -22.20 18.31
N MET A 324 13.07 -21.45 17.86
CA MET A 324 14.20 -21.99 17.10
C MET A 324 15.49 -21.23 17.41
N PRO A 325 16.68 -21.82 17.23
CA PRO A 325 17.92 -21.10 17.47
C PRO A 325 18.09 -19.95 16.47
N LEU A 326 18.74 -18.86 16.89
CA LEU A 326 19.02 -17.70 16.02
C LEU A 326 19.77 -18.10 14.73
N SER A 327 20.56 -19.17 14.79
CA SER A 327 21.26 -19.75 13.63
C SER A 327 20.33 -20.21 12.48
N GLU A 328 19.04 -20.38 12.75
CA GLU A 328 18.01 -20.76 11.78
C GLU A 328 17.10 -19.58 11.37
N ALA A 329 17.49 -18.34 11.68
CA ALA A 329 16.65 -17.17 11.43
C ALA A 329 16.20 -17.02 9.98
N VAL A 330 17.05 -17.36 9.00
CA VAL A 330 16.69 -17.33 7.58
C VAL A 330 15.50 -18.24 7.27
N GLU A 331 15.46 -19.45 7.86
CA GLU A 331 14.31 -20.34 7.74
C GLU A 331 13.09 -19.78 8.48
N GLY A 332 13.30 -19.20 9.68
CA GLY A 332 12.24 -18.53 10.43
C GLY A 332 11.53 -17.43 9.63
N TYR A 333 12.30 -16.60 8.91
CA TYR A 333 11.77 -15.60 7.99
C TYR A 333 10.95 -16.24 6.85
N ASP A 334 11.44 -17.31 6.22
CA ASP A 334 10.72 -18.01 5.15
C ASP A 334 9.38 -18.61 5.62
N LEU A 335 9.39 -19.28 6.78
CA LEU A 335 8.19 -19.88 7.36
C LEU A 335 7.13 -18.82 7.71
N PHE A 336 7.58 -17.70 8.28
CA PHE A 336 6.69 -16.62 8.68
C PHE A 336 6.15 -15.84 7.48
N ASP A 337 7.00 -15.57 6.49
CA ASP A 337 6.61 -14.90 5.24
C ASP A 337 5.55 -15.70 4.47
N LYS A 338 5.72 -17.03 4.40
CA LYS A 338 4.77 -17.98 3.78
C LYS A 338 3.56 -18.29 4.66
N MET A 339 3.39 -17.59 5.79
CA MET A 339 2.27 -17.75 6.72
C MET A 339 2.09 -19.19 7.25
N LYS A 340 3.17 -19.96 7.33
CA LYS A 340 3.15 -21.35 7.84
C LYS A 340 3.14 -21.42 9.36
N VAL A 341 3.57 -20.35 10.02
CA VAL A 341 3.65 -20.21 11.48
C VAL A 341 3.01 -18.91 11.91
N GLN A 342 2.46 -18.88 13.12
CA GLN A 342 1.79 -17.70 13.65
C GLN A 342 2.78 -16.68 14.21
N LYS A 343 3.82 -17.16 14.90
CA LYS A 343 4.88 -16.36 15.51
C LYS A 343 6.16 -17.18 15.45
N VAL A 344 7.30 -16.52 15.31
CA VAL A 344 8.62 -17.14 15.44
C VAL A 344 9.35 -16.44 16.57
N VAL A 345 9.91 -17.23 17.48
CA VAL A 345 10.79 -16.77 18.55
C VAL A 345 12.15 -17.44 18.36
N PHE A 346 13.19 -16.63 18.34
CA PHE A 346 14.57 -17.06 18.27
C PHE A 346 15.19 -17.12 19.66
N GLU A 347 15.82 -18.23 19.99
CA GLU A 347 16.77 -18.32 21.10
C GLU A 347 18.12 -17.77 20.62
N ALA A 348 18.52 -16.63 21.18
CA ALA A 348 19.73 -15.92 20.78
C ALA A 348 21.00 -16.53 21.36
N GLN A 349 20.88 -17.36 22.41
CA GLN A 349 22.01 -18.05 23.05
C GLN A 349 21.83 -19.56 22.92
N ASN A 350 22.93 -20.29 22.82
CA ASN A 350 22.90 -21.74 23.02
C ASN A 350 22.61 -22.03 24.50
N LEU A 351 21.68 -22.94 24.76
CA LEU A 351 21.26 -23.39 26.11
C LEU A 351 22.43 -23.77 27.04
N GLU A 352 23.58 -24.17 26.50
CA GLU A 352 24.80 -24.51 27.28
C GLU A 352 25.50 -23.30 27.94
N THR A 353 25.18 -22.06 27.54
CA THR A 353 25.92 -20.84 27.97
C THR A 353 25.29 -20.07 29.13
N PHE A 354 24.17 -20.56 29.69
CA PHE A 354 23.51 -19.92 30.84
C PHE A 354 24.07 -20.37 32.20
N ASP A 355 24.84 -21.46 32.25
CA ASP A 355 25.32 -22.07 33.50
C ASP A 355 26.50 -21.34 34.18
N THR A 356 26.91 -20.15 33.70
CA THR A 356 28.07 -19.43 34.26
C THR A 356 27.72 -18.31 35.24
N PHE A 357 26.46 -18.13 35.64
CA PHE A 357 26.11 -17.32 36.81
C PHE A 357 25.95 -18.21 38.06
N SER A 358 26.99 -18.96 38.41
CA SER A 358 27.07 -19.65 39.69
C SER A 358 27.13 -18.64 40.83
N SER A 359 26.12 -18.66 41.70
CA SER A 359 26.06 -17.93 42.97
C SER A 359 27.35 -18.10 43.79
N PRO A 360 27.90 -17.03 44.41
CA PRO A 360 28.94 -17.21 45.42
C PRO A 360 28.33 -17.88 46.67
N SER A 361 28.94 -18.98 47.10
CA SER A 361 28.62 -19.72 48.32
C SER A 361 28.65 -18.82 49.58
N PRO A 362 27.83 -19.10 50.61
CA PRO A 362 27.68 -18.23 51.77
C PRO A 362 28.91 -18.31 52.68
N LEU A 363 29.62 -17.20 52.82
CA LEU A 363 30.54 -16.99 53.94
C LEU A 363 29.79 -16.25 55.05
N HIS A 364 29.74 -16.91 56.21
CA HIS A 364 29.38 -16.40 57.53
C HIS A 364 29.78 -14.94 57.75
N LEU A 365 28.88 -14.13 58.32
CA LEU A 365 29.27 -13.08 59.28
C LEU A 365 28.09 -12.60 60.13
N ASP A 366 28.48 -12.21 61.33
CA ASP A 366 27.70 -12.14 62.55
C ASP A 366 26.73 -10.96 62.67
N LEU A 367 25.73 -11.18 63.51
CA LEU A 367 24.82 -10.18 64.07
C LEU A 367 25.59 -9.06 64.79
N VAL A 368 25.39 -7.81 64.38
CA VAL A 368 25.41 -6.66 65.30
C VAL A 368 24.29 -5.69 64.92
N SER A 369 23.43 -5.41 65.90
CA SER A 369 22.35 -4.43 65.84
C SER A 369 22.88 -3.01 66.03
N VAL A 370 22.31 -2.02 65.33
CA VAL A 370 22.31 -0.62 65.80
C VAL A 370 21.00 0.08 65.47
N SER A 371 20.53 0.77 66.49
CA SER A 371 19.32 1.55 66.70
C SER A 371 19.04 2.68 65.69
N THR A 372 17.74 2.85 65.45
CA THR A 372 17.07 4.01 64.86
C THR A 372 17.22 5.26 65.73
N THR A 373 17.48 6.42 65.13
CA THR A 373 17.21 7.73 65.73
C THR A 373 16.58 8.66 64.70
N HIS A 374 15.38 9.14 65.03
CA HIS A 374 14.63 10.17 64.33
C HIS A 374 15.27 11.55 64.50
N LEU A 375 15.24 12.40 63.47
CA LEU A 375 15.21 13.85 63.66
C LEU A 375 14.27 14.52 62.64
N LEU A 376 13.31 15.27 63.19
CA LEU A 376 12.34 16.16 62.55
C LEU A 376 12.84 17.61 62.63
N LEU A 377 12.52 18.47 61.65
CA LEU A 377 12.25 19.93 61.70
C LEU A 377 12.03 20.42 60.23
N SER A 378 10.82 20.76 59.74
CA SER A 378 10.08 22.06 59.79
C SER A 378 10.85 23.28 59.23
N ALA A 379 10.37 24.25 58.44
CA ALA A 379 9.09 24.62 57.81
C ALA A 379 9.32 25.76 56.75
N SER A 380 8.51 25.77 55.67
CA SER A 380 7.79 26.86 54.90
C SER A 380 8.32 28.32 54.73
N PRO A 381 7.68 29.21 53.91
CA PRO A 381 7.42 29.16 52.46
C PRO A 381 7.60 30.52 51.69
N GLY A 382 7.59 30.47 50.35
CA GLY A 382 6.89 31.38 49.43
C GLY A 382 7.44 32.80 49.16
N HIS A 383 7.69 33.13 47.88
CA HIS A 383 7.57 34.49 47.33
C HIS A 383 7.06 34.43 45.87
N LEU A 384 5.94 35.12 45.64
CA LEU A 384 5.33 35.44 44.34
C LEU A 384 5.91 36.76 43.84
N HIS A 385 6.28 36.84 42.56
CA HIS A 385 6.26 38.10 41.83
C HIS A 385 5.66 37.91 40.45
N ASN A 386 4.65 38.74 40.19
CA ASN A 386 3.96 38.98 38.93
C ASN A 386 4.54 40.27 38.35
N MET A 387 4.82 40.36 37.04
CA MET A 387 4.84 41.64 36.30
C MET A 387 4.85 41.43 34.77
N SER A 388 3.68 41.72 34.19
CA SER A 388 3.41 42.51 32.97
C SER A 388 4.21 42.31 31.67
N SER A 389 3.43 41.92 30.66
CA SER A 389 3.46 42.22 29.22
C SER A 389 4.16 43.50 28.74
N GLU A 390 5.02 43.35 27.74
CA GLU A 390 5.26 44.32 26.67
C GLU A 390 5.44 43.57 25.32
N GLU A 391 4.59 43.88 24.35
CA GLU A 391 4.78 43.57 22.92
C GLU A 391 5.68 44.64 22.28
N PRO A 392 6.48 44.29 21.26
CA PRO A 392 6.87 45.28 20.24
C PRO A 392 6.30 44.92 18.86
N GLN A 393 5.65 45.92 18.25
CA GLN A 393 5.21 45.91 16.85
C GLN A 393 6.37 46.01 15.84
N PRO A 394 6.22 45.54 14.59
CA PRO A 394 7.29 45.52 13.60
C PRO A 394 7.35 46.83 12.77
N GLY A 395 8.56 47.35 12.58
CA GLY A 395 8.89 48.41 11.61
C GLY A 395 9.72 47.84 10.44
N PRO A 396 9.72 48.49 9.25
CA PRO A 396 9.87 47.80 7.97
C PRO A 396 11.29 47.79 7.41
N GLY A 397 11.61 46.70 6.70
CA GLY A 397 12.43 46.70 5.49
C GLY A 397 13.94 46.92 5.66
N GLN A 398 14.67 45.81 5.78
CA GLN A 398 15.95 45.51 5.07
C GLN A 398 16.62 44.31 5.75
N ASP A 399 16.42 43.10 5.20
CA ASP A 399 17.44 42.03 5.09
C ASP A 399 16.77 40.73 4.61
N ALA A 400 16.30 40.73 3.36
CA ALA A 400 15.84 39.50 2.69
C ALA A 400 17.00 38.69 2.08
N SER A 401 18.20 39.27 1.98
CA SER A 401 19.37 38.62 1.37
C SER A 401 20.26 37.87 2.37
N ARG A 402 20.16 38.16 3.68
CA ARG A 402 20.93 37.46 4.72
C ARG A 402 20.24 36.23 5.33
N VAL A 403 18.91 36.15 5.20
CA VAL A 403 18.12 35.00 5.64
C VAL A 403 18.22 33.85 4.61
N ALA A 404 18.41 34.17 3.33
CA ALA A 404 18.62 33.15 2.29
C ALA A 404 19.93 32.38 2.48
N ASP A 405 21.03 33.07 2.82
CA ASP A 405 22.35 32.44 3.02
C ASP A 405 22.49 31.67 4.34
N GLN A 406 21.63 31.92 5.34
CA GLN A 406 21.65 31.18 6.62
C GLN A 406 20.71 29.97 6.63
N LEU A 407 19.68 29.91 5.77
CA LEU A 407 18.86 28.71 5.61
C LEU A 407 19.54 27.61 4.77
N ASP A 408 20.45 27.97 3.86
CA ASP A 408 21.24 26.99 3.09
C ASP A 408 22.35 26.29 3.91
N ARG A 409 22.62 26.75 5.14
CA ARG A 409 23.62 26.16 6.06
C ARG A 409 23.04 25.37 7.24
N LEU A 410 21.72 25.29 7.35
CA LEU A 410 21.05 24.55 8.44
C LEU A 410 20.43 23.23 7.98
N ASN A 411 20.82 22.73 6.81
CA ASN A 411 20.29 21.49 6.25
C ASN A 411 21.38 20.50 5.80
N ILE A 412 22.47 20.42 6.58
CA ILE A 412 23.40 19.30 6.51
C ILE A 412 23.61 18.84 7.95
N ASP A 413 22.92 17.76 8.31
CA ASP A 413 23.43 16.65 9.11
C ASP A 413 22.32 15.59 9.26
N GLY A 414 22.41 14.50 8.47
CA GLY A 414 21.82 13.22 8.85
C GLY A 414 20.91 12.45 7.87
N GLU A 415 20.92 12.71 6.56
CA GLU A 415 20.41 11.75 5.56
C GLU A 415 21.60 11.14 4.83
N GLY A 416 21.65 9.81 4.73
CA GLY A 416 22.71 9.12 4.00
C GLY A 416 22.78 9.64 2.56
N GLU A 417 23.96 10.08 2.15
CA GLU A 417 24.21 10.45 0.76
C GLU A 417 23.85 9.27 -0.14
N VAL A 418 22.71 9.38 -0.85
CA VAL A 418 22.53 8.64 -2.10
C VAL A 418 23.62 9.18 -3.00
N VAL A 419 24.69 8.40 -3.18
CA VAL A 419 25.75 8.75 -4.12
C VAL A 419 25.07 9.03 -5.46
N PRO A 420 25.16 10.26 -6.00
CA PRO A 420 24.52 10.59 -7.25
C PRO A 420 25.04 9.63 -8.31
N ARG A 421 24.15 8.95 -9.04
CA ARG A 421 24.58 8.08 -10.14
C ARG A 421 25.47 8.88 -11.08
N THR A 422 26.52 8.24 -11.56
CA THR A 422 27.39 8.83 -12.58
C THR A 422 26.61 9.03 -13.88
N GLU A 423 27.06 9.95 -14.74
CA GLU A 423 26.41 10.14 -16.05
C GLU A 423 26.46 8.85 -16.90
N GLU A 424 27.52 8.04 -16.74
CA GLU A 424 27.63 6.72 -17.36
C GLU A 424 26.55 5.74 -16.84
N GLU A 425 26.29 5.71 -15.54
CA GLU A 425 25.24 4.86 -14.95
C GLU A 425 23.84 5.28 -15.39
N TYR A 426 23.58 6.59 -15.51
CA TYR A 426 22.33 7.06 -16.11
C TYR A 426 22.23 6.64 -17.57
N ALA A 427 23.32 6.71 -18.34
CA ALA A 427 23.34 6.39 -19.76
C ALA A 427 22.89 4.96 -20.06
N GLU A 428 23.26 4.01 -19.18
CA GLU A 428 22.98 2.58 -19.33
C GLU A 428 21.66 2.13 -18.67
N SER A 429 21.13 2.93 -17.75
CA SER A 429 19.89 2.65 -17.02
C SER A 429 18.72 2.42 -17.97
N GLN A 430 17.99 1.32 -17.75
CA GLN A 430 16.85 0.93 -18.58
C GLN A 430 15.57 1.63 -18.14
N LEU A 431 14.83 2.18 -19.10
CA LEU A 431 13.55 2.85 -18.87
C LEU A 431 12.56 2.52 -20.01
N THR A 432 11.27 2.71 -19.76
CA THR A 432 10.27 2.80 -20.82
C THR A 432 9.59 4.16 -20.74
N LEU A 433 9.68 4.94 -21.81
CA LEU A 433 9.00 6.22 -21.92
C LEU A 433 7.91 6.14 -22.99
N ARG A 434 6.76 6.75 -22.70
CA ARG A 434 5.58 6.72 -23.58
C ARG A 434 5.19 8.14 -23.95
N ALA A 435 4.67 8.32 -25.16
CA ALA A 435 4.18 9.61 -25.63
C ALA A 435 2.89 9.45 -26.44
N ILE A 436 2.00 10.41 -26.32
CA ILE A 436 0.79 10.50 -27.13
C ILE A 436 1.11 11.23 -28.44
N VAL A 437 0.80 10.58 -29.55
CA VAL A 437 1.03 11.07 -30.91
C VAL A 437 -0.26 10.93 -31.72
N SER A 438 -0.55 11.87 -32.60
CA SER A 438 -1.68 11.76 -33.52
C SER A 438 -1.44 10.66 -34.56
N SER A 439 -2.51 10.22 -35.21
CA SER A 439 -2.44 9.25 -36.30
C SER A 439 -1.55 9.72 -37.47
N LYS A 440 -1.46 11.03 -37.70
CA LYS A 440 -0.58 11.62 -38.72
C LYS A 440 0.88 11.54 -38.31
N GLU A 441 1.21 11.96 -37.09
CA GLU A 441 2.56 11.90 -36.51
C GLU A 441 3.05 10.45 -36.44
N ALA A 442 2.19 9.53 -36.00
CA ALA A 442 2.46 8.10 -36.00
C ALA A 442 2.80 7.55 -37.40
N GLY A 443 2.17 8.06 -38.45
CA GLY A 443 2.49 7.69 -39.84
C GLY A 443 3.91 8.09 -40.24
N VAL A 444 4.36 9.28 -39.82
CA VAL A 444 5.71 9.78 -40.04
C VAL A 444 6.74 8.96 -39.23
N ILE A 445 6.44 8.65 -37.97
CA ILE A 445 7.29 7.85 -37.09
C ILE A 445 7.47 6.42 -37.62
N ILE A 446 6.40 5.80 -38.13
CA ILE A 446 6.47 4.44 -38.69
C ILE A 446 7.19 4.44 -40.04
N GLY A 447 6.92 5.44 -40.89
CA GLY A 447 7.45 5.50 -42.24
C GLY A 447 6.83 4.47 -43.19
N LYS A 448 7.18 4.55 -44.48
CA LYS A 448 6.69 3.59 -45.49
C LYS A 448 7.19 2.19 -45.16
N ALA A 449 6.27 1.23 -45.09
CA ALA A 449 6.55 -0.17 -44.71
C ALA A 449 7.26 -0.35 -43.35
N GLY A 450 7.15 0.62 -42.42
CA GLY A 450 7.81 0.53 -41.12
C GLY A 450 9.30 0.90 -41.15
N LYS A 451 9.81 1.43 -42.27
CA LYS A 451 11.23 1.74 -42.43
C LYS A 451 11.76 2.73 -41.38
N ASN A 452 11.06 3.83 -41.13
CA ASN A 452 11.55 4.88 -40.23
C ASN A 452 11.66 4.39 -38.79
N VAL A 453 10.71 3.58 -38.31
CA VAL A 453 10.79 3.01 -36.95
C VAL A 453 11.83 1.89 -36.87
N ALA A 454 12.11 1.18 -37.97
CA ALA A 454 13.21 0.22 -38.04
C ALA A 454 14.58 0.93 -37.96
N ASP A 455 14.80 1.94 -38.81
CA ASP A 455 16.02 2.75 -38.81
C ASP A 455 16.23 3.41 -37.42
N LEU A 456 15.17 3.89 -36.78
CA LEU A 456 15.23 4.44 -35.42
C LEU A 456 15.68 3.40 -34.39
N ARG A 457 15.21 2.15 -34.47
CA ARG A 457 15.66 1.07 -33.56
C ARG A 457 17.11 0.71 -33.80
N ASP A 458 17.54 0.66 -35.05
CA ASP A 458 18.91 0.29 -35.43
C ASP A 458 19.92 1.37 -35.02
N GLU A 459 19.58 2.65 -35.17
CA GLU A 459 20.47 3.78 -34.83
C GLU A 459 20.58 4.10 -33.34
N THR A 460 19.58 3.70 -32.55
CA THR A 460 19.50 4.04 -31.10
C THR A 460 19.60 2.83 -30.18
N GLY A 461 19.46 1.60 -30.71
CA GLY A 461 19.47 0.37 -29.91
C GLY A 461 18.23 0.16 -29.04
N VAL A 462 17.20 1.00 -29.18
CA VAL A 462 15.96 0.90 -28.37
C VAL A 462 14.90 0.03 -29.03
N ARG A 463 13.98 -0.49 -28.21
CA ARG A 463 12.72 -1.09 -28.67
C ARG A 463 11.64 0.01 -28.73
N ALA A 464 11.39 0.56 -29.92
CA ALA A 464 10.35 1.57 -30.15
C ALA A 464 9.14 0.99 -30.89
N GLY A 465 7.91 1.36 -30.55
CA GLY A 465 6.70 0.92 -31.26
C GLY A 465 5.53 1.87 -31.10
N VAL A 466 4.61 1.88 -32.07
CA VAL A 466 3.42 2.73 -32.02
C VAL A 466 2.15 1.86 -31.97
N SER A 467 1.23 2.18 -31.05
CA SER A 467 -0.04 1.46 -30.85
C SER A 467 -0.85 1.33 -32.14
N LYS A 468 -1.66 0.28 -32.30
CA LYS A 468 -2.53 0.12 -33.49
C LYS A 468 -3.50 1.30 -33.64
N VAL A 469 -3.98 1.53 -34.87
CA VAL A 469 -5.00 2.56 -35.14
C VAL A 469 -6.34 2.09 -34.56
N VAL A 470 -7.00 2.95 -33.80
CA VAL A 470 -8.34 2.72 -33.28
C VAL A 470 -9.31 3.62 -34.04
N GLN A 471 -10.34 3.04 -34.68
CA GLN A 471 -11.29 3.80 -35.49
C GLN A 471 -12.05 4.82 -34.63
N GLY A 472 -12.06 6.08 -35.07
CA GLY A 472 -12.71 7.18 -34.34
C GLY A 472 -11.85 7.84 -33.25
N VAL A 473 -10.65 7.34 -32.99
CA VAL A 473 -9.69 7.97 -32.04
C VAL A 473 -8.47 8.43 -32.82
N HIS A 474 -8.17 9.73 -32.73
CA HIS A 474 -7.04 10.32 -33.46
C HIS A 474 -5.70 10.09 -32.76
N ASP A 475 -5.71 9.82 -31.45
CA ASP A 475 -4.53 9.60 -30.63
C ASP A 475 -4.01 8.15 -30.72
N ARG A 476 -2.69 8.02 -30.73
CA ARG A 476 -1.92 6.79 -30.69
C ARG A 476 -0.82 6.95 -29.64
N VAL A 477 -0.27 5.85 -29.16
CA VAL A 477 0.82 5.87 -28.17
C VAL A 477 2.10 5.35 -28.80
N LEU A 478 3.15 6.16 -28.76
CA LEU A 478 4.53 5.77 -29.00
C LEU A 478 5.12 5.26 -27.68
N SER A 479 5.64 4.03 -27.69
CA SER A 479 6.38 3.43 -26.57
C SER A 479 7.84 3.21 -26.98
N VAL A 480 8.78 3.68 -26.17
CA VAL A 480 10.22 3.54 -26.39
C VAL A 480 10.87 2.94 -25.14
N THR A 481 11.46 1.76 -25.27
CA THR A 481 12.10 1.02 -24.17
C THR A 481 13.57 0.76 -24.48
N GLY A 482 14.48 1.11 -23.59
CA GLY A 482 15.92 0.90 -23.77
C GLY A 482 16.75 1.66 -22.74
N SER A 483 18.03 1.87 -23.04
CA SER A 483 18.90 2.72 -22.23
C SER A 483 18.46 4.18 -22.29
N LEU A 484 18.67 4.97 -21.24
CA LEU A 484 18.29 6.39 -21.22
C LEU A 484 18.93 7.16 -22.39
N SER A 485 20.19 6.87 -22.69
CA SER A 485 20.93 7.47 -23.81
C SER A 485 20.27 7.15 -25.16
N GLY A 486 19.86 5.89 -25.35
CA GLY A 486 19.12 5.46 -26.54
C GLY A 486 17.74 6.12 -26.62
N ILE A 487 17.01 6.22 -25.50
CA ILE A 487 15.68 6.84 -25.44
C ILE A 487 15.75 8.33 -25.77
N ALA A 488 16.68 9.07 -25.18
CA ALA A 488 16.87 10.50 -25.46
C ALA A 488 17.14 10.73 -26.95
N LYS A 489 18.09 9.98 -27.54
CA LYS A 489 18.41 10.03 -28.96
C LYS A 489 17.20 9.66 -29.83
N ALA A 490 16.42 8.65 -29.44
CA ALA A 490 15.24 8.22 -30.16
C ALA A 490 14.17 9.32 -30.21
N TYR A 491 13.89 10.01 -29.10
CA TYR A 491 12.95 11.14 -29.08
C TYR A 491 13.48 12.36 -29.86
N GLY A 492 14.80 12.58 -29.90
CA GLY A 492 15.42 13.57 -30.79
C GLY A 492 15.20 13.27 -32.27
N LEU A 493 15.42 12.02 -32.69
CA LEU A 493 15.15 11.56 -34.06
C LEU A 493 13.66 11.61 -34.42
N VAL A 494 12.77 11.25 -33.49
CA VAL A 494 11.32 11.40 -33.66
C VAL A 494 10.96 12.86 -33.90
N ALA A 495 11.44 13.78 -33.06
CA ALA A 495 11.18 15.20 -33.22
C ALA A 495 11.68 15.74 -34.57
N LYS A 496 12.87 15.33 -35.01
CA LYS A 496 13.42 15.65 -36.33
C LYS A 496 12.52 15.12 -37.46
N GLY A 497 12.12 13.85 -37.39
CA GLY A 497 11.25 13.22 -38.38
C GLY A 497 9.88 13.91 -38.47
N LEU A 498 9.30 14.30 -37.32
CA LEU A 498 8.03 15.03 -37.27
C LEU A 498 8.12 16.44 -37.88
N LEU A 499 9.25 17.13 -37.70
CA LEU A 499 9.52 18.43 -38.34
C LEU A 499 9.67 18.29 -39.87
N GLU A 500 10.40 17.28 -40.33
CA GLU A 500 10.62 17.04 -41.77
C GLU A 500 9.38 16.47 -42.48
N GLY A 501 8.51 15.76 -41.74
CA GLY A 501 7.29 15.13 -42.25
C GLY A 501 6.04 16.00 -42.24
N ALA A 502 6.11 17.24 -41.74
CA ALA A 502 4.98 18.16 -41.74
C ALA A 502 4.64 18.64 -43.17
N PRO A 503 3.38 18.54 -43.64
CA PRO A 503 3.03 18.94 -45.00
C PRO A 503 3.17 20.45 -45.21
N ALA A 504 4.00 20.85 -46.17
CA ALA A 504 4.05 22.20 -46.71
C ALA A 504 2.83 22.46 -47.62
N MET A 505 1.62 22.58 -47.07
CA MET A 505 0.46 23.12 -47.80
C MET A 505 -0.49 23.88 -46.88
N GLY A 506 -0.33 25.20 -46.86
CA GLY A 506 -1.41 26.16 -46.59
C GLY A 506 -1.49 27.11 -47.78
N MET A 507 -2.65 27.17 -48.43
CA MET A 507 -2.96 28.23 -49.39
C MET A 507 -2.94 29.58 -48.68
N GLY A 508 -1.97 30.42 -49.02
CA GLY A 508 -1.92 31.83 -48.64
C GLY A 508 -1.18 32.13 -47.33
N GLY A 509 0.10 32.49 -47.45
CA GLY A 509 0.83 33.25 -46.43
C GLY A 509 1.84 32.43 -45.62
N VAL A 510 3.11 32.63 -45.95
CA VAL A 510 4.35 32.22 -45.27
C VAL A 510 4.14 31.72 -43.82
N ILE A 511 4.18 30.40 -43.63
CA ILE A 511 4.30 29.79 -42.30
C ILE A 511 5.80 29.60 -42.02
N ARG A 512 6.34 30.43 -41.12
CA ARG A 512 7.60 30.10 -40.45
C ARG A 512 7.30 28.92 -39.52
N THR A 513 7.71 27.71 -39.88
CA THR A 513 7.91 26.66 -38.88
C THR A 513 9.04 27.16 -37.99
N ASP A 514 8.75 27.41 -36.72
CA ASP A 514 9.70 27.85 -35.69
C ASP A 514 10.80 26.82 -35.38
N GLY A 515 10.93 25.76 -36.19
CA GLY A 515 11.89 24.69 -36.03
C GLY A 515 11.62 23.81 -34.81
N THR A 516 10.41 23.89 -34.23
CA THR A 516 10.02 23.14 -33.03
C THR A 516 8.80 22.27 -33.27
N HIS A 517 8.75 21.11 -32.61
CA HIS A 517 7.59 20.23 -32.63
C HIS A 517 7.31 19.74 -31.20
N PRO A 518 6.06 19.81 -30.70
CA PRO A 518 5.75 19.38 -29.34
C PRO A 518 5.71 17.86 -29.23
N ILE A 519 6.37 17.31 -28.22
CA ILE A 519 6.27 15.91 -27.79
C ILE A 519 5.46 15.85 -26.50
N ARG A 520 4.37 15.08 -26.50
CA ARG A 520 3.47 14.94 -25.35
C ARG A 520 3.78 13.64 -24.62
N LEU A 521 4.62 13.71 -23.60
CA LEU A 521 5.02 12.55 -22.80
C LEU A 521 3.91 12.14 -21.84
N LEU A 522 3.74 10.84 -21.66
CA LEU A 522 2.85 10.24 -20.68
C LEU A 522 3.69 9.89 -19.44
N ILE A 523 3.39 10.57 -18.34
CA ILE A 523 4.11 10.39 -17.08
C ILE A 523 3.11 10.05 -15.98
N SER A 524 3.47 9.10 -15.12
CA SER A 524 2.66 8.77 -13.94
C SER A 524 2.35 10.00 -13.08
N HIS A 525 1.11 10.11 -12.60
CA HIS A 525 0.73 11.15 -11.65
C HIS A 525 1.67 11.21 -10.45
N ASN A 526 2.08 10.06 -9.94
CA ASN A 526 2.92 9.91 -8.75
C ASN A 526 4.37 10.39 -8.97
N GLN A 527 4.84 10.38 -10.22
CA GLN A 527 6.19 10.85 -10.61
C GLN A 527 6.18 12.30 -11.12
N MET A 528 5.03 12.97 -11.14
CA MET A 528 4.95 14.35 -11.62
C MET A 528 5.71 15.32 -10.70
N GLY A 529 5.79 15.00 -9.40
CA GLY A 529 6.50 15.80 -8.40
C GLY A 529 8.00 15.91 -8.66
N THR A 530 8.65 14.83 -9.12
CA THR A 530 10.10 14.81 -9.41
C THR A 530 10.45 15.67 -10.64
N ILE A 531 9.58 15.71 -11.65
CA ILE A 531 9.80 16.54 -12.85
C ILE A 531 9.49 18.02 -12.59
N ILE A 532 8.41 18.33 -11.86
CA ILE A 532 8.03 19.72 -11.57
C ILE A 532 8.98 20.34 -10.53
N GLY A 533 9.33 19.60 -9.48
CA GLY A 533 10.10 20.09 -8.35
C GLY A 533 9.33 21.07 -7.46
N ARG A 534 9.88 21.40 -6.28
CA ARG A 534 9.25 22.37 -5.36
C ARG A 534 9.07 23.72 -6.07
N GLN A 535 7.86 24.27 -6.02
CA GLN A 535 7.48 25.54 -6.68
C GLN A 535 7.77 25.59 -8.20
N GLY A 536 7.94 24.45 -8.88
CA GLY A 536 8.27 24.41 -10.32
C GLY A 536 9.75 24.66 -10.63
N LEU A 537 10.64 24.59 -9.65
CA LEU A 537 12.07 24.85 -9.85
C LEU A 537 12.73 23.83 -10.80
N LYS A 538 12.41 22.54 -10.69
CA LYS A 538 13.07 21.50 -11.49
C LYS A 538 12.66 21.57 -12.95
N ILE A 539 11.36 21.74 -13.24
CA ILE A 539 10.87 21.91 -14.62
C ILE A 539 11.44 23.19 -15.25
N LYS A 540 11.69 24.25 -14.47
CA LYS A 540 12.36 25.45 -14.96
C LYS A 540 13.84 25.20 -15.28
N GLN A 541 14.57 24.50 -14.40
CA GLN A 541 15.97 24.11 -14.65
C GLN A 541 16.11 23.25 -15.93
N ILE A 542 15.21 22.29 -16.14
CA ILE A 542 15.23 21.45 -17.35
C ILE A 542 14.99 22.31 -18.60
N GLN A 543 14.05 23.25 -18.55
CA GLN A 543 13.79 24.19 -19.66
C GLN A 543 15.01 25.09 -19.94
N ASP A 544 15.64 25.64 -18.91
CA ASP A 544 16.82 26.52 -19.06
C ASP A 544 18.02 25.75 -19.64
N ALA A 545 18.24 24.50 -19.23
CA ALA A 545 19.37 23.68 -19.69
C ALA A 545 19.18 23.14 -21.12
N SER A 546 17.94 22.82 -21.50
CA SER A 546 17.63 22.21 -22.80
C SER A 546 17.19 23.23 -23.87
N GLY A 547 16.80 24.44 -23.46
CA GLY A 547 16.25 25.47 -24.35
C GLY A 547 14.86 25.12 -24.88
N VAL A 548 14.16 24.17 -24.26
CA VAL A 548 12.79 23.78 -24.62
C VAL A 548 11.78 24.47 -23.71
N ARG A 549 10.53 24.53 -24.15
CA ARG A 549 9.38 24.87 -23.31
C ARG A 549 8.73 23.59 -22.80
N MET A 550 8.43 23.52 -21.51
CA MET A 550 7.75 22.38 -20.89
C MET A 550 6.47 22.80 -20.17
N VAL A 551 5.40 22.05 -20.37
CA VAL A 551 4.10 22.28 -19.71
C VAL A 551 3.54 20.95 -19.19
N ALA A 552 3.42 20.83 -17.87
CA ALA A 552 2.77 19.68 -17.24
C ALA A 552 1.25 19.95 -17.06
N GLN A 553 0.42 19.10 -17.65
CA GLN A 553 -1.05 19.20 -17.51
C GLN A 553 -1.49 18.79 -16.11
N LYS A 554 -2.52 19.46 -15.56
CA LYS A 554 -3.03 19.21 -14.19
C LYS A 554 -3.87 17.94 -14.08
N GLU A 555 -4.63 17.63 -15.12
CA GLU A 555 -5.60 16.54 -15.14
C GLU A 555 -4.96 15.23 -15.61
N MET A 556 -5.43 14.12 -15.05
CA MET A 556 -5.08 12.78 -15.53
C MET A 556 -5.85 12.47 -16.83
N LEU A 557 -5.27 11.62 -17.67
CA LEU A 557 -5.95 11.14 -18.86
C LEU A 557 -7.12 10.21 -18.49
N PRO A 558 -8.21 10.19 -19.27
CA PRO A 558 -9.34 9.31 -19.00
C PRO A 558 -8.90 7.84 -18.91
N GLN A 559 -9.42 7.12 -17.91
CA GLN A 559 -9.14 5.69 -17.69
C GLN A 559 -7.65 5.38 -17.44
N SER A 560 -6.86 6.38 -17.04
CA SER A 560 -5.42 6.29 -16.81
C SER A 560 -5.01 7.13 -15.61
N THR A 561 -3.91 6.75 -14.96
CA THR A 561 -3.24 7.58 -13.94
C THR A 561 -2.03 8.33 -14.51
N GLU A 562 -1.88 8.38 -15.83
CA GLU A 562 -0.87 9.18 -16.51
C GLU A 562 -1.38 10.61 -16.77
N ARG A 563 -0.45 11.56 -16.72
CA ARG A 563 -0.64 12.98 -17.07
C ARG A 563 0.30 13.33 -18.21
N ILE A 564 -0.07 14.35 -18.98
CA ILE A 564 0.75 14.80 -20.10
C ILE A 564 1.79 15.83 -19.63
N VAL A 565 3.04 15.60 -19.99
CA VAL A 565 4.10 16.63 -20.00
C VAL A 565 4.42 16.95 -21.45
N GLU A 566 4.03 18.15 -21.89
CA GLU A 566 4.34 18.64 -23.24
C GLU A 566 5.73 19.28 -23.26
N VAL A 567 6.60 18.81 -24.15
CA VAL A 567 7.97 19.28 -24.35
C VAL A 567 8.10 19.80 -25.77
N GLN A 568 8.31 21.11 -25.94
CA GLN A 568 8.38 21.77 -27.25
C GLN A 568 9.73 22.46 -27.43
N GLY A 569 10.48 22.10 -28.47
CA GLY A 569 11.77 22.72 -28.78
C GLY A 569 12.40 22.15 -30.06
N SER A 570 13.67 22.50 -30.29
CA SER A 570 14.46 21.89 -31.38
C SER A 570 14.73 20.40 -31.10
N PRO A 571 15.03 19.57 -32.11
CA PRO A 571 15.34 18.15 -31.91
C PRO A 571 16.45 17.90 -30.88
N ALA A 572 17.53 18.69 -30.94
CA ALA A 572 18.64 18.62 -29.98
C ALA A 572 18.22 19.08 -28.57
N GLY A 573 17.31 20.05 -28.47
CA GLY A 573 16.74 20.46 -27.18
C GLY A 573 15.85 19.38 -26.58
N ILE A 574 15.02 18.72 -27.38
CA ILE A 574 14.14 17.63 -26.93
C ILE A 574 14.97 16.45 -26.44
N GLU A 575 16.03 16.06 -27.15
CA GLU A 575 16.96 15.02 -26.69
C GLU A 575 17.53 15.32 -25.30
N LYS A 576 18.02 16.55 -25.08
CA LYS A 576 18.52 16.99 -23.76
C LYS A 576 17.41 17.02 -22.68
N ALA A 577 16.21 17.44 -23.03
CA ALA A 577 15.10 17.48 -22.08
C ALA A 577 14.66 16.08 -21.66
N ILE A 578 14.60 15.12 -22.60
CA ILE A 578 14.25 13.73 -22.33
C ILE A 578 15.31 13.05 -21.46
N TRP A 579 16.58 13.36 -21.69
CA TRP A 579 17.67 12.91 -20.82
C TRP A 579 17.46 13.35 -19.37
N GLU A 580 17.23 14.64 -19.12
CA GLU A 580 17.01 15.16 -17.77
C GLU A 580 15.69 14.68 -17.13
N ILE A 581 14.62 14.55 -17.90
CA ILE A 581 13.36 13.95 -17.44
C ILE A 581 13.58 12.49 -17.05
N GLY A 582 14.32 11.74 -17.88
CA GLY A 582 14.58 10.33 -17.63
C GLY A 582 15.44 10.10 -16.39
N LYS A 583 16.42 10.97 -16.10
CA LYS A 583 17.12 10.96 -14.80
C LYS A 583 16.15 11.08 -13.63
N CYS A 584 15.25 12.08 -13.69
CA CYS A 584 14.23 12.29 -12.65
C CYS A 584 13.34 11.04 -12.47
N LEU A 585 12.97 10.38 -13.56
CA LEU A 585 12.14 9.16 -13.54
C LEU A 585 12.90 7.92 -13.05
N ILE A 586 14.20 7.83 -13.30
CA ILE A 586 15.06 6.73 -12.84
C ILE A 586 15.30 6.86 -11.33
N ASP A 587 15.56 8.07 -10.86
CA ASP A 587 15.77 8.35 -9.43
C ASP A 587 14.51 8.09 -8.60
N ASP A 588 13.33 8.29 -9.20
CA ASP A 588 12.02 8.10 -8.57
C ASP A 588 11.22 6.96 -9.23
N HIS A 589 11.91 5.94 -9.73
CA HIS A 589 11.28 4.84 -10.49
C HIS A 589 10.26 4.05 -9.65
N GLU A 590 10.45 3.98 -8.34
CA GLU A 590 9.56 3.29 -7.40
C GLU A 590 8.16 3.91 -7.35
N ARG A 591 8.03 5.23 -7.48
CA ARG A 591 6.73 5.91 -7.55
C ARG A 591 5.99 5.66 -8.87
N GLY A 592 6.67 5.11 -9.87
CA GLY A 592 6.07 4.69 -11.13
C GLY A 592 5.30 3.36 -11.03
N TYR A 593 5.49 2.56 -9.98
CA TYR A 593 4.79 1.28 -9.82
C TYR A 593 3.27 1.48 -9.63
N GLY A 594 2.48 0.62 -10.29
CA GLY A 594 1.00 0.71 -10.26
C GLY A 594 0.39 1.77 -11.19
N THR A 595 1.18 2.38 -12.08
CA THR A 595 0.66 3.34 -13.07
C THR A 595 -0.30 2.66 -14.05
N VAL A 596 -1.54 3.14 -14.13
CA VAL A 596 -2.52 2.72 -15.13
C VAL A 596 -2.23 3.44 -16.42
N LEU A 597 -1.65 2.70 -17.37
CA LEU A 597 -1.22 3.19 -18.67
C LEU A 597 -2.41 3.64 -19.54
N TYR A 598 -2.33 4.84 -20.10
CA TYR A 598 -3.29 5.35 -21.06
C TYR A 598 -3.30 4.49 -22.31
N ASN A 599 -4.51 4.08 -22.73
CA ASN A 599 -4.74 3.36 -23.96
C ASN A 599 -5.83 4.10 -24.76
N PRO A 600 -5.59 4.50 -26.02
CA PRO A 600 -6.58 5.20 -26.82
C PRO A 600 -7.82 4.34 -27.05
N ALA A 601 -8.98 4.77 -26.55
CA ALA A 601 -10.26 4.06 -26.67
C ALA A 601 -11.39 5.01 -27.13
N VAL A 602 -12.39 4.46 -27.83
CA VAL A 602 -13.52 5.23 -28.36
C VAL A 602 -14.39 5.73 -27.21
N ARG A 603 -14.49 7.06 -27.03
CA ARG A 603 -15.50 7.67 -26.15
C ARG A 603 -16.89 7.44 -26.74
N VAL A 604 -17.75 6.68 -26.06
CA VAL A 604 -19.18 6.69 -26.35
C VAL A 604 -19.78 7.88 -25.61
N GLN A 605 -20.02 8.99 -26.31
CA GLN A 605 -20.86 10.09 -25.80
C GLN A 605 -22.33 9.73 -25.96
N PRO A 606 -23.17 9.77 -24.91
CA PRO A 606 -24.61 9.80 -25.08
C PRO A 606 -25.02 11.20 -25.55
N GLY A 607 -25.73 11.32 -26.68
CA GLY A 607 -26.52 12.53 -26.96
C GLY A 607 -26.20 13.36 -28.21
N ALA A 608 -25.46 12.87 -29.21
CA ALA A 608 -25.40 13.54 -30.53
C ALA A 608 -26.12 12.70 -31.60
N GLY A 609 -27.44 12.75 -31.60
CA GLY A 609 -28.24 12.25 -32.71
C GLY A 609 -28.01 13.10 -33.97
N PRO A 610 -28.00 12.51 -35.18
CA PRO A 610 -27.88 13.27 -36.41
C PRO A 610 -29.14 14.12 -36.60
N VAL A 611 -28.94 15.42 -36.86
CA VAL A 611 -30.00 16.36 -37.22
C VAL A 611 -30.66 15.88 -38.52
N PRO A 612 -31.96 15.52 -38.54
CA PRO A 612 -32.63 15.20 -39.80
C PRO A 612 -33.07 16.49 -40.47
N LEU A 613 -32.70 16.63 -41.75
CA LEU A 613 -33.31 17.59 -42.66
C LEU A 613 -34.83 17.44 -42.65
N SER A 614 -35.51 18.56 -42.48
CA SER A 614 -36.94 18.70 -42.71
C SER A 614 -37.29 18.30 -44.14
N ASN A 615 -38.17 17.31 -44.30
CA ASN A 615 -39.00 17.24 -45.50
C ASN A 615 -40.41 16.80 -45.10
N GLY A 616 -41.36 17.69 -45.35
CA GLY A 616 -42.77 17.50 -45.05
C GLY A 616 -43.44 16.49 -45.98
N GLY A 617 -44.49 15.85 -45.48
CA GLY A 617 -45.37 14.99 -46.27
C GLY A 617 -46.29 14.18 -45.37
N GLY A 618 -47.51 14.67 -45.18
CA GLY A 618 -48.51 14.04 -44.32
C GLY A 618 -49.03 12.69 -44.87
N ALA A 619 -49.58 11.90 -43.97
CA ALA A 619 -50.45 10.78 -44.29
C ALA A 619 -51.82 11.02 -43.62
N PRO A 620 -52.90 10.44 -44.18
CA PRO A 620 -54.01 10.03 -43.34
C PRO A 620 -54.30 8.54 -43.46
N SER A 621 -54.46 7.91 -42.29
CA SER A 621 -55.56 7.01 -41.89
C SER A 621 -55.98 5.85 -42.80
N GLY A 622 -55.97 4.62 -42.22
CA GLY A 622 -57.12 3.72 -42.30
C GLY A 622 -56.85 2.21 -42.34
N GLY A 623 -57.42 1.46 -41.37
CA GLY A 623 -58.30 0.32 -41.67
C GLY A 623 -57.77 -1.13 -41.65
N MET A 624 -58.10 -1.84 -40.56
CA MET A 624 -58.76 -3.18 -40.49
C MET A 624 -58.33 -4.39 -41.38
N GLY A 625 -58.06 -5.52 -40.72
CA GLY A 625 -58.77 -6.78 -40.99
C GLY A 625 -58.00 -8.00 -41.55
N GLY A 626 -58.03 -9.12 -40.79
CA GLY A 626 -58.59 -10.38 -41.32
C GLY A 626 -57.68 -11.57 -41.72
N ARG A 627 -57.56 -12.52 -40.77
CA ARG A 627 -57.74 -13.99 -40.90
C ARG A 627 -56.74 -14.90 -41.68
N SER A 628 -56.70 -16.11 -41.12
CA SER A 628 -55.83 -17.27 -41.30
C SER A 628 -56.47 -18.36 -42.19
N TYR A 629 -55.67 -19.27 -42.76
CA TYR A 629 -56.08 -20.64 -43.13
C TYR A 629 -54.90 -21.64 -43.08
N ASN A 630 -55.22 -22.87 -42.63
CA ASN A 630 -54.40 -24.08 -42.50
C ASN A 630 -54.57 -25.04 -43.71
N ARG A 631 -53.55 -25.89 -43.98
CA ARG A 631 -53.58 -27.33 -44.40
C ARG A 631 -52.22 -27.75 -44.99
N THR A 632 -51.69 -28.99 -45.07
CA THR A 632 -51.77 -30.35 -44.43
C THR A 632 -51.02 -31.32 -45.38
N GLY A 633 -50.32 -32.36 -44.88
CA GLY A 633 -49.96 -33.62 -45.61
C GLY A 633 -48.45 -33.94 -45.67
N HIS A 634 -47.89 -34.86 -44.85
CA HIS A 634 -47.74 -36.34 -44.98
C HIS A 634 -46.76 -36.80 -46.10
N GLY A 635 -45.75 -37.68 -45.91
CA GLY A 635 -45.22 -38.47 -44.77
C GLY A 635 -43.98 -39.35 -45.16
N ALA A 636 -43.38 -40.03 -44.14
CA ALA A 636 -42.56 -41.28 -44.12
C ALA A 636 -41.25 -41.39 -44.96
N ASP A 637 -40.14 -42.06 -44.62
CA ASP A 637 -39.58 -42.72 -43.42
C ASP A 637 -38.08 -43.11 -43.68
N PHE A 638 -37.26 -43.13 -42.62
CA PHE A 638 -35.93 -43.77 -42.34
C PHE A 638 -34.71 -43.76 -43.32
N SER A 639 -33.60 -43.14 -42.87
CA SER A 639 -32.30 -43.82 -42.62
C SER A 639 -31.29 -42.93 -41.86
N ASP A 640 -30.50 -43.57 -41.01
CA ASP A 640 -29.58 -43.07 -39.97
C ASP A 640 -28.41 -42.12 -40.36
N SER A 641 -27.95 -41.42 -39.32
CA SER A 641 -26.64 -40.76 -39.10
C SER A 641 -26.45 -39.30 -39.59
N PRO A 642 -26.08 -38.34 -38.71
CA PRO A 642 -26.01 -36.92 -39.08
C PRO A 642 -24.62 -36.52 -39.62
N PRO A 643 -24.55 -35.83 -40.78
CA PRO A 643 -23.36 -35.12 -41.20
C PRO A 643 -23.44 -33.61 -40.92
N ALA A 644 -22.28 -33.06 -40.55
CA ALA A 644 -21.76 -31.70 -40.74
C ALA A 644 -22.76 -30.55 -41.02
N PHE A 645 -22.93 -29.66 -40.04
CA PHE A 645 -23.53 -28.34 -40.27
C PHE A 645 -22.49 -27.31 -40.70
N SER A 646 -22.57 -26.94 -41.99
CA SER A 646 -22.02 -25.73 -42.56
C SER A 646 -22.96 -24.54 -42.32
N ARG A 647 -22.37 -23.35 -42.14
CA ARG A 647 -23.02 -22.09 -41.74
C ARG A 647 -23.79 -21.42 -42.90
N ARG A 648 -24.99 -20.87 -42.60
CA ARG A 648 -25.62 -19.69 -43.26
C ARG A 648 -26.34 -18.91 -42.14
N SER A 649 -25.91 -17.72 -41.74
CA SER A 649 -26.13 -16.39 -42.34
C SER A 649 -27.60 -15.94 -42.41
N GLY A 650 -27.99 -15.15 -41.40
CA GLY A 650 -28.75 -13.90 -41.52
C GLY A 650 -30.27 -13.95 -41.77
N SER A 651 -31.05 -13.67 -40.72
CA SER A 651 -32.10 -12.62 -40.70
C SER A 651 -32.94 -12.74 -39.42
N ASP A 652 -32.54 -12.08 -38.32
CA ASP A 652 -33.41 -11.91 -37.13
C ASP A 652 -33.02 -10.71 -36.25
N ALA A 653 -32.47 -9.66 -36.85
CA ALA A 653 -32.02 -8.46 -36.15
C ALA A 653 -33.03 -7.28 -36.20
N ALA A 654 -34.26 -7.50 -36.68
CA ALA A 654 -35.21 -6.41 -36.96
C ALA A 654 -36.41 -6.29 -36.00
N SER A 655 -36.42 -7.03 -34.89
CA SER A 655 -37.56 -7.02 -33.93
C SER A 655 -37.14 -7.01 -32.46
N ARG A 656 -35.92 -6.55 -32.15
CA ARG A 656 -35.50 -6.33 -30.76
C ARG A 656 -35.81 -4.90 -30.33
N PRO A 657 -36.53 -4.67 -29.21
CA PRO A 657 -36.63 -3.32 -28.64
C PRO A 657 -35.22 -2.76 -28.39
N PRO A 658 -35.01 -1.43 -28.51
CA PRO A 658 -33.73 -0.83 -28.20
C PRO A 658 -33.31 -1.24 -26.78
N PRO A 659 -32.00 -1.51 -26.55
CA PRO A 659 -31.54 -1.87 -25.22
C PRO A 659 -31.91 -0.75 -24.23
N PRO A 660 -32.36 -1.09 -23.01
CA PRO A 660 -32.72 -0.09 -22.02
C PRO A 660 -31.54 0.85 -21.80
N THR A 661 -31.80 2.16 -21.84
CA THR A 661 -30.81 3.21 -21.59
C THR A 661 -30.68 3.53 -20.11
N HIS A 662 -31.57 2.98 -19.28
CA HIS A 662 -31.61 3.17 -17.83
C HIS A 662 -31.77 1.84 -17.10
N THR A 663 -31.17 1.71 -15.91
CA THR A 663 -31.43 0.59 -14.98
C THR A 663 -32.86 0.67 -14.44
N GLU A 664 -33.34 -0.38 -13.76
CA GLU A 664 -34.66 -0.36 -13.08
C GLU A 664 -34.79 0.80 -12.06
N ASP A 665 -33.65 1.32 -11.59
CA ASP A 665 -33.52 2.45 -10.66
C ASP A 665 -33.35 3.83 -11.36
N GLY A 666 -33.40 3.89 -12.69
CA GLY A 666 -33.32 5.14 -13.46
C GLY A 666 -31.91 5.64 -13.79
N GLU A 667 -30.85 4.90 -13.46
CA GLU A 667 -29.46 5.30 -13.73
C GLU A 667 -29.08 5.08 -15.20
N GLU A 668 -28.35 6.02 -15.80
CA GLU A 668 -27.90 5.95 -17.19
C GLU A 668 -26.94 4.76 -17.41
N MET A 669 -27.29 3.85 -18.33
CA MET A 669 -26.50 2.65 -18.60
C MET A 669 -25.31 2.97 -19.51
N GLN A 670 -24.11 2.69 -19.01
CA GLN A 670 -22.86 2.82 -19.76
C GLN A 670 -22.42 1.44 -20.27
N THR A 671 -21.77 1.41 -21.43
CA THR A 671 -21.15 0.20 -21.97
C THR A 671 -19.64 0.38 -22.08
N GLN A 672 -18.89 -0.57 -21.53
CA GLN A 672 -17.44 -0.59 -21.51
C GLN A 672 -16.95 -1.90 -22.14
N ASN A 673 -15.87 -1.83 -22.91
CA ASN A 673 -15.26 -3.00 -23.54
C ASN A 673 -13.84 -3.17 -23.02
N ILE A 674 -13.47 -4.40 -22.68
CA ILE A 674 -12.10 -4.78 -22.32
C ILE A 674 -11.67 -6.01 -23.11
N SER A 675 -10.37 -6.13 -23.36
CA SER A 675 -9.79 -7.27 -24.08
C SER A 675 -8.97 -8.11 -23.13
N ILE A 676 -9.18 -9.43 -23.18
CA ILE A 676 -8.54 -10.39 -22.27
C ILE A 676 -7.93 -11.53 -23.08
N PRO A 677 -6.67 -11.92 -22.84
CA PRO A 677 -6.03 -13.05 -23.51
C PRO A 677 -6.86 -14.34 -23.43
N SER A 678 -7.02 -15.05 -24.55
CA SER A 678 -7.92 -16.23 -24.62
C SER A 678 -7.59 -17.32 -23.62
N ASP A 679 -6.31 -17.48 -23.29
CA ASP A 679 -5.79 -18.44 -22.32
C ASP A 679 -6.12 -18.05 -20.86
N MET A 680 -6.47 -16.78 -20.61
CA MET A 680 -6.90 -16.25 -19.32
C MET A 680 -8.43 -16.16 -19.19
N VAL A 681 -9.18 -16.22 -20.28
CA VAL A 681 -10.65 -16.16 -20.23
C VAL A 681 -11.26 -17.34 -19.45
N GLY A 682 -10.61 -18.51 -19.48
CA GLY A 682 -11.07 -19.69 -18.73
C GLY A 682 -11.16 -19.46 -17.23
N CYS A 683 -10.22 -18.73 -16.62
CA CYS A 683 -10.22 -18.48 -15.17
C CYS A 683 -11.35 -17.52 -14.76
N ILE A 684 -11.68 -16.55 -15.62
CA ILE A 684 -12.77 -15.60 -15.41
C ILE A 684 -14.14 -16.24 -15.59
N ILE A 685 -14.31 -17.11 -16.59
CA ILE A 685 -15.58 -17.82 -16.80
C ILE A 685 -15.84 -18.79 -15.64
N GLY A 686 -14.81 -19.51 -15.19
CA GLY A 686 -14.93 -20.55 -14.19
C GLY A 686 -15.59 -21.83 -14.73
N ARG A 687 -15.51 -22.93 -13.98
CA ARG A 687 -16.11 -24.21 -14.38
C ARG A 687 -17.63 -24.06 -14.51
N GLY A 688 -18.17 -24.38 -15.69
CA GLY A 688 -19.60 -24.23 -15.99
C GLY A 688 -20.11 -22.78 -16.02
N GLY A 689 -19.22 -21.78 -16.06
CA GLY A 689 -19.63 -20.36 -16.03
C GLY A 689 -19.95 -19.83 -14.63
N SER A 690 -19.60 -20.55 -13.56
CA SER A 690 -19.92 -20.16 -12.19
C SER A 690 -19.36 -18.80 -11.81
N LYS A 691 -18.10 -18.53 -12.16
CA LYS A 691 -17.37 -17.34 -11.72
C LYS A 691 -17.83 -16.09 -12.47
N ILE A 692 -18.05 -16.17 -13.78
CA ILE A 692 -18.64 -15.04 -14.52
C ILE A 692 -20.09 -14.78 -14.09
N SER A 693 -20.84 -15.81 -13.69
CA SER A 693 -22.20 -15.63 -13.18
C SER A 693 -22.21 -14.91 -11.83
N GLU A 694 -21.24 -15.23 -10.96
CA GLU A 694 -21.00 -14.51 -9.71
C GLU A 694 -20.59 -13.05 -9.96
N ILE A 695 -19.64 -12.81 -10.86
CA ILE A 695 -19.21 -11.43 -11.20
C ILE A 695 -20.40 -10.60 -11.72
N ARG A 696 -21.25 -11.17 -12.59
CA ARG A 696 -22.47 -10.49 -13.08
C ARG A 696 -23.44 -10.17 -11.94
N LYS A 697 -23.63 -11.12 -11.00
CA LYS A 697 -24.53 -10.96 -9.86
C LYS A 697 -24.01 -9.88 -8.89
N THR A 698 -22.73 -9.92 -8.56
CA THR A 698 -22.09 -9.03 -7.58
C THR A 698 -21.92 -7.61 -8.11
N SER A 699 -21.64 -7.47 -9.41
CA SER A 699 -21.52 -6.16 -10.07
C SER A 699 -22.86 -5.55 -10.47
N ASN A 700 -23.92 -6.35 -10.55
CA ASN A 700 -25.18 -5.97 -11.21
C ASN A 700 -25.00 -5.51 -12.67
N ALA A 701 -23.88 -5.85 -13.30
CA ALA A 701 -23.56 -5.49 -14.67
C ALA A 701 -23.81 -6.67 -15.62
N ARG A 702 -24.30 -6.35 -16.82
CA ARG A 702 -24.45 -7.30 -17.91
C ARG A 702 -23.12 -7.47 -18.63
N ILE A 703 -22.47 -8.61 -18.42
CA ILE A 703 -21.18 -8.93 -19.04
C ILE A 703 -21.38 -9.92 -20.19
N SER A 704 -21.01 -9.57 -21.42
CA SER A 704 -21.02 -10.44 -22.60
C SER A 704 -19.58 -10.75 -23.03
N ILE A 705 -19.30 -12.00 -23.39
CA ILE A 705 -17.96 -12.44 -23.79
C ILE A 705 -18.02 -12.89 -25.25
N ALA A 706 -17.17 -12.33 -26.10
CA ALA A 706 -17.06 -12.73 -27.50
C ALA A 706 -16.71 -14.23 -27.61
N LYS A 707 -17.40 -14.96 -28.49
CA LYS A 707 -17.21 -16.43 -28.66
C LYS A 707 -15.90 -16.79 -29.36
N ALA A 708 -15.33 -15.86 -30.13
CA ALA A 708 -14.05 -16.00 -30.81
C ALA A 708 -13.14 -14.82 -30.42
N PRO A 709 -11.81 -14.98 -30.55
CA PRO A 709 -10.87 -13.86 -30.45
C PRO A 709 -11.27 -12.75 -31.43
N HIS A 710 -11.12 -11.50 -31.02
CA HIS A 710 -11.51 -10.34 -31.82
C HIS A 710 -10.37 -9.82 -32.71
N ASP A 711 -9.17 -10.35 -32.53
CA ASP A 711 -7.96 -9.98 -33.26
C ASP A 711 -6.95 -11.15 -33.35
N ASP A 712 -5.91 -10.98 -34.18
CA ASP A 712 -4.86 -11.99 -34.42
C ASP A 712 -3.92 -12.19 -33.22
N THR A 713 -4.08 -11.39 -32.14
CA THR A 713 -3.29 -11.54 -30.90
C THR A 713 -3.84 -12.61 -29.97
N GLY A 714 -5.03 -13.16 -30.28
CA GLY A 714 -5.67 -14.17 -29.47
C GLY A 714 -6.42 -13.61 -28.26
N GLU A 715 -6.79 -12.32 -28.25
CA GLU A 715 -7.57 -11.72 -27.18
C GLU A 715 -9.08 -11.81 -27.44
N ARG A 716 -9.87 -12.05 -26.40
CA ARG A 716 -11.34 -12.06 -26.44
C ARG A 716 -11.89 -10.82 -25.78
N MET A 717 -12.85 -10.21 -26.46
CA MET A 717 -13.54 -9.01 -25.98
C MET A 717 -14.62 -9.36 -24.95
N PHE A 718 -14.64 -8.60 -23.86
CA PHE A 718 -15.68 -8.57 -22.86
C PHE A 718 -16.39 -7.22 -22.98
N THR A 719 -17.71 -7.26 -23.11
CA THR A 719 -18.58 -6.08 -23.13
C THR A 719 -19.36 -6.06 -21.82
N ILE A 720 -19.18 -5.01 -21.03
CA ILE A 720 -19.80 -4.79 -19.73
C ILE A 720 -20.80 -3.65 -19.88
N THR A 721 -22.06 -3.89 -19.55
CA THR A 721 -23.14 -2.89 -19.67
C THR A 721 -23.90 -2.80 -18.36
N GLY A 722 -23.99 -1.61 -17.78
CA GLY A 722 -24.56 -1.35 -16.45
C GLY A 722 -24.41 0.12 -16.07
N SER A 723 -24.81 0.52 -14.87
CA SER A 723 -24.52 1.87 -14.37
C SER A 723 -23.00 2.07 -14.17
N ALA A 724 -22.56 3.31 -13.97
CA ALA A 724 -21.14 3.61 -13.78
C ALA A 724 -20.51 2.80 -12.64
N SER A 725 -21.21 2.73 -11.50
CA SER A 725 -20.81 1.94 -10.32
C SER A 725 -20.82 0.43 -10.60
N ALA A 726 -21.84 -0.06 -11.31
CA ALA A 726 -21.93 -1.47 -11.70
C ALA A 726 -20.78 -1.88 -12.64
N ASN A 727 -20.45 -1.04 -13.61
CA ASN A 727 -19.35 -1.29 -14.55
C ASN A 727 -17.98 -1.25 -13.87
N GLU A 728 -17.75 -0.28 -12.98
CA GLU A 728 -16.50 -0.18 -12.21
C GLU A 728 -16.31 -1.41 -11.31
N LYS A 729 -17.37 -1.83 -10.62
CA LYS A 729 -17.36 -3.04 -9.80
C LYS A 729 -17.13 -4.31 -10.64
N ALA A 730 -17.73 -4.41 -11.82
CA ALA A 730 -17.49 -5.51 -12.75
C ALA A 730 -16.05 -5.56 -13.24
N LEU A 731 -15.48 -4.40 -13.62
CA LEU A 731 -14.09 -4.29 -14.04
C LEU A 731 -13.13 -4.74 -12.94
N TYR A 732 -13.33 -4.25 -11.72
CA TYR A 732 -12.51 -4.60 -10.57
C TYR A 732 -12.46 -6.12 -10.35
N LEU A 733 -13.64 -6.76 -10.29
CA LEU A 733 -13.75 -8.20 -10.09
C LEU A 733 -13.13 -9.00 -11.25
N LEU A 734 -13.24 -8.52 -12.49
CA LEU A 734 -12.61 -9.17 -13.64
C LEU A 734 -11.08 -9.10 -13.57
N TYR A 735 -10.51 -7.96 -13.16
CA TYR A 735 -9.06 -7.78 -13.04
C TYR A 735 -8.45 -8.50 -11.83
N GLU A 736 -9.14 -8.52 -10.69
CA GLU A 736 -8.72 -9.29 -9.52
C GLU A 736 -8.54 -10.78 -9.88
N ASN A 737 -9.46 -11.32 -10.67
CA ASN A 737 -9.40 -12.69 -11.16
C ASN A 737 -8.25 -12.94 -12.14
N LEU A 738 -7.91 -11.95 -12.96
CA LEU A 738 -6.78 -12.04 -13.87
C LEU A 738 -5.44 -12.02 -13.12
N GLU A 739 -5.30 -11.12 -12.15
CA GLU A 739 -4.08 -10.99 -11.35
C GLU A 739 -3.85 -12.24 -10.48
N ALA A 740 -4.92 -12.79 -9.87
CA ALA A 740 -4.82 -14.04 -9.12
C ALA A 740 -4.34 -15.22 -10.00
N GLU A 741 -4.79 -15.31 -11.26
CA GLU A 741 -4.34 -16.36 -12.19
C GLU A 741 -2.92 -16.11 -12.70
N LYS A 742 -2.50 -14.86 -12.90
CA LYS A 742 -1.11 -14.53 -13.26
C LYS A 742 -0.14 -14.92 -12.14
N MET A 743 -0.46 -14.55 -10.90
CA MET A 743 0.31 -14.93 -9.71
C MET A 743 0.42 -16.45 -9.55
N ARG A 744 -0.67 -17.19 -9.82
CA ARG A 744 -0.65 -18.65 -9.77
C ARG A 744 0.26 -19.26 -10.85
N ARG A 745 0.35 -18.65 -12.03
CA ARG A 745 1.20 -19.14 -13.13
C ARG A 745 2.68 -18.81 -12.92
N SER A 746 3.01 -17.65 -12.36
CA SER A 746 4.39 -17.31 -12.02
C SER A 746 4.94 -18.24 -10.93
N GLN A 747 4.14 -18.58 -9.93
CA GLN A 747 4.50 -19.54 -8.87
C GLN A 747 4.63 -21.00 -9.34
N ALA A 748 4.15 -21.34 -10.54
CA ALA A 748 4.24 -22.69 -11.11
C ALA A 748 5.37 -22.84 -12.15
N GLN A 749 6.07 -21.75 -12.48
CA GLN A 749 7.21 -21.73 -13.39
C GLN A 749 8.57 -21.64 -12.64
N GLU A 750 8.53 -21.47 -11.32
CA GLU A 750 9.64 -21.62 -10.37
C GLU A 750 9.53 -22.95 -9.63
#